data_AF-A0A0P0RQF8-F1
#
_entry.id   AF-A0A0P0RQF8-F1
#
_cell.length_a   1.000
_cell.length_b   1.000
_cell.length_c   1.000
_cell.angle_alpha   90.00
_cell.angle_beta   90.00
_cell.angle_gamma   90.00
#
_symmetry.space_group_name_H-M   'P 1'
#
loop_
_entity.id
_entity.type
_entity.pdbx_description
1 polymer ?
#
loop_
_entity_poly.entity_id
_entity_poly.type
_entity_poly.pdbx_seq_one_letter_code
_entity_poly.pdbx_strand_id
1 'polypeptide(L)'
;MLSSNEVNVDKATRFLIKMRKPDDRVSLTLSGTDATFKIEPLFGSIDKSPALAAADAPVWHIATPTNGVLEGNPWDHCHEIVKQSFGLAGGGPVFAEPDFAQRWQSVTADQERSAAISSCEAVAQKTDGYPGIADNNFWYQDDEHTQFAAALANAGVSADRWFVRVAHLDTGYDPQHASLPSGLEKELQKNFVDETRPNDASDDTAGPFNNLGHGTGTLSILAGKPSLDMQRLGAVPFLKVVPIRVANRVELFFNSSIAKAFDYVHSLTANDATRVHVVSMSMGGLASQAWADAVNALYESGVVVVTAAGNNFSNLPTRNIVFPARFNRVIAACGVMSNFEPYADLKPTQMAGNYGPKQKMRTAMAAYTPNVPWAKFGCRAVVDFDGSGTSAATPQIAAAAALWIQKNKAALDECSEPWMRAELVRAALFKGASKNPPLEKYFGQGMLRVQTALATMPAVQDIKKEEPDSASFSFLKVLTGLGIEAEDKNRQRMLELEALQLSQSGMIEAVLPDASADPESLTLAQRMALRNALASHPAASDALRKALQAPPAARPPQPVDLSSMGKLHLSHALHPKTPDPLTRRLRIFAYDPSLGRSLDTLSINETVAQVRWESELGPGPTGEYIEVVDVDPASACCYAPVDLNHPNLLASDGLAPSEANPQFHQQMAYAISMKTIEHFEKALGRVSLWAPREVEVRGADNAGNPSVRKHLRYVPRLRIYPHALRKDNAYYSPEKKALLLGYFVARPGSSGAPSEPIFTALSHDIVAHETTHALLDGLHRRFREPTNPDVLAFHEAFADIVALFQHFTLRDSLRSQIVKSRGDLTQQTLLPTIAVQFGAATGHYSALRDAIGKMIEDKDGVRTYQLVKPDVKDYQRTRSGVDPHEHGATLVSAVFDAFMRIYSRRALTPIRLATNGSEVLPAGSLSVDLADALTDVATKVASHVLNICIRALDYCPPVDITFGDYLRAVITADRDLVPDDQFGYRVAFVSAFSARGIYPENVRNFSVDTMIWESPPEPFSKLKSLIGKLSLAWDMQSARHRAWVSSRENASKMHEWLMDPAMVSDDELTVLGLKRAPDDDYSLTDANGNTHVCDLRGIEVHSVRPLRRVGPDGQLLSQLIIELTQSLHATEDTGLVFRGGASLVIDLVTRSVSYMIRKRFDQPSRVTQQQALWQQLVQDRSDNYNGVGGAVSEPFALLHGLHGGRV
;
A
#
# COMPACT_ATOMS: atom_id res chain seq x y z
N MET A 1 25.83 25.83 50.99
CA MET A 1 25.82 24.70 51.94
C MET A 1 24.48 24.00 51.80
N LEU A 2 24.40 22.95 50.98
CA LEU A 2 23.30 21.99 50.98
C LEU A 2 23.99 20.62 50.84
N SER A 3 24.22 20.01 51.99
CA SER A 3 24.84 18.71 52.16
C SER A 3 23.93 17.61 51.59
N SER A 4 24.56 16.63 50.91
CA SER A 4 24.15 15.23 50.86
C SER A 4 22.63 14.95 50.87
N ASN A 5 21.97 15.08 49.72
CA ASN A 5 20.73 14.34 49.48
C ASN A 5 21.13 12.89 49.16
N GLU A 6 21.31 12.10 50.22
CA GLU A 6 21.38 10.63 50.14
C GLU A 6 20.19 10.13 49.31
N VAL A 7 20.48 9.27 48.33
CA VAL A 7 19.46 8.55 47.55
C VAL A 7 18.69 7.67 48.53
N ASN A 8 17.52 8.16 48.94
CA ASN A 8 16.70 7.67 50.03
C ASN A 8 15.89 6.44 49.58
N VAL A 9 16.58 5.34 49.28
CA VAL A 9 15.94 4.02 49.13
C VAL A 9 16.06 3.34 50.49
N ASP A 10 14.97 3.33 51.26
CA ASP A 10 14.86 2.51 52.47
C ASP A 10 15.22 1.06 52.12
N LYS A 11 16.02 0.39 52.96
CA LYS A 11 16.34 -1.04 52.79
C LYS A 11 15.03 -1.83 52.66
N ALA A 12 14.84 -2.54 51.54
CA ALA A 12 13.65 -3.36 51.38
C ALA A 12 13.60 -4.41 52.48
N THR A 13 12.50 -4.44 53.23
CA THR A 13 12.31 -5.38 54.34
C THR A 13 11.51 -6.61 53.93
N ARG A 14 11.01 -6.65 52.69
CA ARG A 14 10.23 -7.74 52.08
C ARG A 14 10.56 -7.85 50.59
N PHE A 15 10.26 -9.00 49.99
CA PHE A 15 10.49 -9.28 48.58
C PHE A 15 9.22 -9.85 47.93
N LEU A 16 8.99 -9.56 46.66
CA LEU A 16 7.94 -10.18 45.86
C LEU A 16 8.58 -11.27 45.00
N ILE A 17 8.14 -12.51 45.16
CA ILE A 17 8.73 -13.68 44.52
C ILE A 17 7.67 -14.39 43.70
N LYS A 18 7.94 -14.64 42.41
CA LYS A 18 7.12 -15.47 41.54
C LYS A 18 7.67 -16.89 41.54
N MET A 19 6.91 -17.82 42.10
CA MET A 19 7.29 -19.23 42.22
C MET A 19 6.06 -20.12 42.30
N ARG A 20 6.21 -21.43 42.09
CA ARG A 20 5.10 -22.38 42.33
C ARG A 20 4.70 -22.35 43.80
N LYS A 21 3.43 -22.63 44.08
CA LYS A 21 2.92 -22.64 45.45
C LYS A 21 3.75 -23.61 46.31
N PRO A 22 4.46 -23.16 47.35
CA PRO A 22 5.18 -24.06 48.24
C PRO A 22 4.18 -24.88 49.08
N ASP A 23 4.55 -26.11 49.45
CA ASP A 23 3.83 -26.86 50.49
C ASP A 23 3.79 -26.03 51.79
N ASP A 24 2.72 -26.14 52.58
CA ASP A 24 2.27 -25.16 53.59
C ASP A 24 3.27 -24.79 54.73
N ARG A 25 4.55 -25.22 54.68
CA ARG A 25 5.66 -24.81 55.57
C ARG A 25 7.05 -24.81 54.90
N VAL A 26 7.28 -24.03 53.85
CA VAL A 26 8.65 -23.84 53.31
C VAL A 26 9.34 -22.62 53.93
N SER A 27 10.38 -22.86 54.70
CA SER A 27 11.40 -21.87 55.07
C SER A 27 12.50 -21.86 53.99
N LEU A 28 12.56 -20.81 53.17
CA LEU A 28 13.69 -20.61 52.24
C LEU A 28 14.91 -20.14 53.05
N THR A 29 16.06 -20.79 52.86
CA THR A 29 17.33 -20.39 53.49
C THR A 29 18.28 -19.91 52.41
N LEU A 30 18.73 -18.66 52.49
CA LEU A 30 19.63 -18.07 51.49
C LEU A 30 21.09 -18.32 51.91
N SER A 31 21.86 -19.06 51.10
CA SER A 31 23.23 -19.45 51.46
C SER A 31 24.10 -18.21 51.70
N GLY A 32 24.75 -18.15 52.88
CA GLY A 32 25.55 -17.01 53.32
C GLY A 32 24.84 -16.04 54.27
N THR A 33 23.55 -16.24 54.55
CA THR A 33 22.78 -15.50 55.57
C THR A 33 21.92 -16.46 56.38
N ASP A 34 21.87 -16.32 57.72
CA ASP A 34 20.97 -17.09 58.60
C ASP A 34 19.50 -16.60 58.49
N ALA A 35 19.04 -16.29 57.28
CA ALA A 35 17.73 -15.70 57.02
C ALA A 35 16.72 -16.76 56.58
N THR A 36 15.65 -16.93 57.36
CA THR A 36 14.46 -17.71 57.01
C THR A 36 13.34 -16.78 56.55
N PHE A 37 12.63 -17.12 55.47
CA PHE A 37 11.52 -16.31 54.96
C PHE A 37 10.15 -16.88 55.33
N LYS A 38 9.24 -16.02 55.79
CA LYS A 38 7.78 -16.27 55.82
C LYS A 38 7.21 -15.94 54.45
N ILE A 39 6.55 -16.90 53.83
CA ILE A 39 5.94 -16.77 52.51
C ILE A 39 4.42 -16.66 52.65
N GLU A 40 3.82 -15.67 52.00
CA GLU A 40 2.38 -15.48 51.93
C GLU A 40 1.95 -15.12 50.50
N PRO A 41 0.81 -15.62 49.98
CA PRO A 41 0.34 -15.27 48.64
C PRO A 41 0.14 -13.75 48.48
N LEU A 42 0.60 -13.19 47.36
CA LEU A 42 0.34 -11.78 47.02
C LEU A 42 -1.06 -11.61 46.42
N PHE A 43 -1.42 -12.49 45.49
CA PHE A 43 -2.71 -12.47 44.78
C PHE A 43 -3.61 -13.60 45.26
N GLY A 44 -4.79 -13.25 45.77
CA GLY A 44 -5.84 -14.17 46.16
C GLY A 44 -6.88 -14.40 45.08
N SER A 45 -6.95 -13.54 44.05
CA SER A 45 -7.91 -13.62 42.95
C SER A 45 -7.27 -13.68 41.57
N ILE A 46 -6.25 -12.89 41.29
CA ILE A 46 -5.63 -12.79 39.95
C ILE A 46 -4.94 -14.09 39.56
N ASP A 47 -4.30 -14.77 40.51
CA ASP A 47 -3.57 -16.02 40.29
C ASP A 47 -4.45 -17.29 40.36
N LYS A 48 -5.78 -17.16 40.52
CA LYS A 48 -6.72 -18.29 40.51
C LYS A 48 -7.18 -18.62 39.08
N SER A 49 -6.56 -19.61 38.44
CA SER A 49 -7.05 -20.15 37.17
C SER A 49 -8.44 -20.80 37.31
N PRO A 50 -9.39 -20.59 36.38
CA PRO A 50 -10.58 -21.41 36.28
C PRO A 50 -10.19 -22.85 35.90
N ALA A 51 -10.89 -23.80 36.53
CA ALA A 51 -10.73 -25.25 36.51
C ALA A 51 -9.94 -25.92 35.33
N LEU A 52 -9.09 -26.89 35.72
CA LEU A 52 -8.48 -27.99 34.96
C LEU A 52 -7.21 -27.82 34.10
N ALA A 53 -6.65 -26.62 33.87
CA ALA A 53 -5.47 -26.50 32.97
C ALA A 53 -4.14 -26.00 33.59
N ALA A 54 -4.09 -25.54 34.85
CA ALA A 54 -2.93 -24.79 35.35
C ALA A 54 -2.54 -25.04 36.82
N ALA A 55 -2.52 -26.30 37.28
CA ALA A 55 -1.98 -26.61 38.61
C ALA A 55 -0.45 -26.38 38.75
N ASP A 56 0.25 -26.00 37.66
CA ASP A 56 1.72 -25.99 37.56
C ASP A 56 2.36 -24.61 37.25
N ALA A 57 1.59 -23.51 37.23
CA ALA A 57 2.10 -22.17 36.89
C ALA A 57 2.68 -21.41 38.12
N PRO A 58 3.80 -20.66 37.99
CA PRO A 58 4.33 -19.82 39.05
C PRO A 58 3.41 -18.63 39.39
N VAL A 59 3.16 -18.41 40.69
CA VAL A 59 2.28 -17.36 41.24
C VAL A 59 3.06 -16.42 42.16
N TRP A 60 2.54 -15.22 42.42
CA TRP A 60 3.23 -14.22 43.23
C TRP A 60 3.04 -14.42 44.73
N HIS A 61 4.13 -14.29 45.47
CA HIS A 61 4.17 -14.35 46.92
C HIS A 61 4.94 -13.15 47.49
N ILE A 62 4.58 -12.74 48.69
CA ILE A 62 5.40 -11.85 49.53
C ILE A 62 6.27 -12.74 50.41
N ALA A 63 7.58 -12.49 50.39
CA ALA A 63 8.56 -13.12 51.24
C ALA A 63 9.10 -12.12 52.26
N THR A 64 8.82 -12.39 53.53
CA THR A 64 9.23 -11.55 54.66
C THR A 64 10.31 -12.28 55.48
N PRO A 65 11.52 -11.73 55.63
CA PRO A 65 12.57 -12.31 56.46
C PRO A 65 12.14 -12.33 57.94
N THR A 66 12.34 -13.46 58.60
CA THR A 66 11.92 -13.69 60.00
C THR A 66 12.91 -13.14 61.03
N ASN A 67 14.16 -12.90 60.65
CA ASN A 67 15.25 -12.45 61.54
C ASN A 67 15.61 -10.96 61.39
N GLY A 68 14.71 -10.13 60.86
CA GLY A 68 14.93 -8.69 60.66
C GLY A 68 15.34 -8.29 59.24
N VAL A 69 15.87 -7.07 59.08
CA VAL A 69 16.22 -6.47 57.78
C VAL A 69 17.51 -7.07 57.25
N LEU A 70 17.52 -7.52 55.98
CA LEU A 70 18.73 -7.99 55.32
C LEU A 70 19.67 -6.81 55.02
N GLU A 71 20.96 -6.96 55.34
CA GLU A 71 21.99 -5.98 54.97
C GLU A 71 22.44 -6.17 53.50
N GLY A 72 22.84 -5.10 52.83
CA GLY A 72 23.24 -5.12 51.41
C GLY A 72 22.18 -4.57 50.46
N ASN A 73 22.44 -4.66 49.15
CA ASN A 73 21.54 -4.17 48.11
C ASN A 73 20.35 -5.15 47.94
N PRO A 74 19.08 -4.67 48.04
CA PRO A 74 17.90 -5.52 47.87
C PRO A 74 17.81 -6.28 46.54
N TRP A 75 18.33 -5.73 45.45
CA TRP A 75 18.35 -6.39 44.15
C TRP A 75 19.34 -7.56 44.10
N ASP A 76 20.50 -7.45 44.76
CA ASP A 76 21.45 -8.56 44.87
C ASP A 76 20.82 -9.76 45.61
N HIS A 77 20.02 -9.51 46.66
CA HIS A 77 19.24 -10.55 47.34
C HIS A 77 18.23 -11.21 46.39
N CYS A 78 17.53 -10.44 45.55
CA CYS A 78 16.59 -10.99 44.56
C CYS A 78 17.30 -11.90 43.55
N HIS A 79 18.43 -11.47 43.00
CA HIS A 79 19.21 -12.26 42.04
C HIS A 79 19.71 -13.57 42.67
N GLU A 80 20.09 -13.56 43.95
CA GLU A 80 20.52 -14.76 44.66
C GLU A 80 19.34 -15.70 44.99
N ILE A 81 18.17 -15.17 45.35
CA ILE A 81 16.92 -15.94 45.54
C ILE A 81 16.59 -16.79 44.29
N VAL A 82 16.65 -16.20 43.09
CA VAL A 82 16.34 -16.93 41.86
C VAL A 82 17.43 -17.96 41.51
N LYS A 83 18.70 -17.61 41.74
CA LYS A 83 19.84 -18.49 41.42
C LYS A 83 19.89 -19.78 42.26
N GLN A 84 19.53 -19.72 43.54
CA GLN A 84 19.71 -20.86 44.45
C GLN A 84 18.67 -21.97 44.27
N SER A 85 17.55 -21.76 43.56
CA SER A 85 16.46 -22.72 43.29
C SER A 85 15.85 -23.45 44.52
N PHE A 86 16.37 -23.21 45.73
CA PHE A 86 15.96 -23.67 47.06
C PHE A 86 15.58 -25.16 47.22
N GLY A 87 16.04 -26.05 46.33
CA GLY A 87 15.78 -27.49 46.43
C GLY A 87 14.31 -27.89 46.34
N LEU A 88 13.43 -27.02 45.82
CA LEU A 88 12.00 -27.27 45.70
C LEU A 88 11.69 -28.30 44.60
N ALA A 89 11.04 -29.41 44.97
CA ALA A 89 10.57 -30.41 44.02
C ALA A 89 9.47 -29.79 43.12
N GLY A 90 9.80 -29.53 41.86
CA GLY A 90 8.89 -28.90 40.89
C GLY A 90 9.34 -27.55 40.33
N GLY A 91 10.53 -27.04 40.69
CA GLY A 91 11.13 -25.82 40.12
C GLY A 91 11.12 -24.65 41.09
N GLY A 92 12.29 -24.03 41.31
CA GLY A 92 12.48 -22.91 42.25
C GLY A 92 11.91 -21.57 41.78
N PRO A 93 12.18 -20.47 42.49
CA PRO A 93 11.74 -19.13 42.11
C PRO A 93 12.17 -18.76 40.69
N VAL A 94 11.21 -18.28 39.90
CA VAL A 94 11.45 -17.89 38.51
C VAL A 94 11.59 -16.39 38.34
N PHE A 95 11.20 -15.57 39.32
CA PHE A 95 11.36 -14.12 39.29
C PHE A 95 11.30 -13.58 40.71
N ALA A 96 12.06 -12.52 41.00
CA ALA A 96 11.98 -11.80 42.26
C ALA A 96 12.19 -10.29 42.06
N GLU A 97 11.50 -9.47 42.84
CA GLU A 97 11.71 -8.02 42.92
C GLU A 97 11.63 -7.53 44.38
N PRO A 98 12.35 -6.45 44.75
CA PRO A 98 12.22 -5.86 46.08
C PRO A 98 10.85 -5.21 46.31
N ASP A 99 10.27 -5.38 47.51
CA ASP A 99 9.07 -4.64 47.94
C ASP A 99 9.50 -3.34 48.63
N PHE A 100 9.81 -2.31 47.83
CA PHE A 100 10.22 -1.01 48.34
C PHE A 100 9.08 -0.27 49.03
N ALA A 101 9.39 0.41 50.14
CA ALA A 101 8.58 1.50 50.66
C ALA A 101 8.84 2.75 49.79
N GLN A 102 7.90 3.06 48.90
CA GLN A 102 8.01 4.15 47.93
C GLN A 102 7.85 5.50 48.64
N ARG A 103 8.82 6.41 48.44
CA ARG A 103 8.72 7.83 48.83
C ARG A 103 8.78 8.71 47.59
N TRP A 104 7.73 9.50 47.34
CA TRP A 104 7.64 10.39 46.18
C TRP A 104 7.38 11.82 46.65
N GLN A 105 8.37 12.71 46.53
CA GLN A 105 8.28 14.07 47.05
C GLN A 105 7.16 14.86 46.36
N SER A 106 6.17 15.28 47.14
CA SER A 106 5.07 16.15 46.70
C SER A 106 4.95 17.44 47.49
N VAL A 107 5.63 17.54 48.65
CA VAL A 107 5.51 18.69 49.57
C VAL A 107 6.87 19.02 50.20
N THR A 108 7.17 20.31 50.40
CA THR A 108 8.39 20.74 51.12
C THR A 108 8.20 20.63 52.63
N ALA A 109 9.27 20.37 53.39
CA ALA A 109 9.22 20.25 54.86
C ALA A 109 8.62 21.49 55.58
N ASP A 110 8.64 22.67 54.94
CA ASP A 110 8.02 23.90 55.46
C ASP A 110 6.48 23.94 55.28
N GLN A 111 5.96 23.28 54.25
CA GLN A 111 4.51 23.08 54.05
C GLN A 111 3.96 22.01 55.01
N GLU A 112 4.74 20.96 55.32
CA GLU A 112 4.39 19.98 56.36
C GLU A 112 4.28 20.61 57.75
N ARG A 113 5.20 21.54 58.10
CA ARG A 113 5.13 22.30 59.37
C ARG A 113 3.92 23.23 59.45
N SER A 114 3.43 23.74 58.32
CA SER A 114 2.25 24.61 58.26
C SER A 114 0.94 23.80 58.33
N ALA A 115 0.90 22.59 57.76
CA ALA A 115 -0.25 21.68 57.82
C ALA A 115 -0.52 21.16 59.26
N ALA A 116 0.53 21.06 60.08
CA ALA A 116 0.40 20.65 61.49
C ALA A 116 -0.24 21.72 62.41
N ILE A 117 -0.48 22.95 61.93
CA ILE A 117 -1.07 24.08 62.68
C ILE A 117 -2.38 24.56 62.02
N SER A 118 -3.11 23.70 61.30
CA SER A 118 -4.25 24.13 60.50
C SER A 118 -5.44 24.64 61.36
N SER A 119 -5.84 25.89 61.18
CA SER A 119 -7.17 26.37 61.62
C SER A 119 -8.27 25.73 60.77
N CYS A 120 -9.47 25.50 61.34
CA CYS A 120 -10.65 25.09 60.57
C CYS A 120 -11.29 26.29 59.84
N GLU A 121 -10.46 27.06 59.14
CA GLU A 121 -10.86 28.10 58.20
C GLU A 121 -10.56 27.62 56.78
N ALA A 122 -11.44 27.97 55.84
CA ALA A 122 -11.30 27.59 54.44
C ALA A 122 -10.22 28.44 53.75
N VAL A 123 -9.32 27.80 53.03
CA VAL A 123 -8.30 28.47 52.20
C VAL A 123 -8.91 28.80 50.83
N ALA A 124 -8.79 30.06 50.42
CA ALA A 124 -9.22 30.51 49.08
C ALA A 124 -8.26 30.04 47.98
N GLN A 125 -8.66 30.20 46.71
CA GLN A 125 -7.81 29.87 45.56
C GLN A 125 -6.47 30.61 45.61
N LYS A 126 -5.36 29.93 45.27
CA LYS A 126 -4.01 30.51 45.20
C LYS A 126 -3.80 31.25 43.89
N THR A 127 -4.28 32.48 43.80
CA THR A 127 -4.12 33.35 42.62
C THR A 127 -2.74 34.02 42.53
N ASP A 128 -1.98 34.02 43.63
CA ASP A 128 -0.58 34.49 43.69
C ASP A 128 0.38 33.44 43.12
N GLY A 129 0.28 33.20 41.81
CA GLY A 129 1.21 32.35 41.07
C GLY A 129 0.54 31.30 40.17
N TYR A 130 -0.70 30.89 40.48
CA TYR A 130 -1.52 30.08 39.58
C TYR A 130 -2.68 30.91 39.04
N PRO A 131 -3.18 30.64 37.82
CA PRO A 131 -4.43 31.23 37.36
C PRO A 131 -5.59 30.71 38.23
N GLY A 132 -6.56 31.56 38.51
CA GLY A 132 -7.77 31.23 39.27
C GLY A 132 -8.96 32.00 38.70
N ILE A 133 -10.17 31.57 39.03
CA ILE A 133 -11.40 32.22 38.58
C ILE A 133 -12.06 32.83 39.81
N ALA A 134 -11.97 34.17 39.89
CA ALA A 134 -12.59 34.94 40.96
C ALA A 134 -14.09 34.64 41.03
N ASP A 135 -14.61 34.52 42.26
CA ASP A 135 -16.03 34.28 42.55
C ASP A 135 -16.61 32.95 42.02
N ASN A 136 -15.80 32.04 41.48
CA ASN A 136 -16.23 30.69 41.09
C ASN A 136 -15.29 29.61 41.64
N ASN A 137 -15.64 29.07 42.81
CA ASN A 137 -14.88 28.01 43.47
C ASN A 137 -15.07 26.60 42.87
N PHE A 138 -16.00 26.44 41.93
CA PHE A 138 -16.32 25.18 41.26
C PHE A 138 -16.12 25.26 39.74
N TRP A 139 -15.27 26.20 39.30
CA TRP A 139 -15.01 26.52 37.90
C TRP A 139 -14.68 25.30 37.05
N TYR A 140 -13.95 24.33 37.60
CA TYR A 140 -13.58 23.13 36.85
C TYR A 140 -14.81 22.34 36.35
N GLN A 141 -15.99 22.50 36.96
CA GLN A 141 -17.22 21.79 36.60
C GLN A 141 -18.11 22.52 35.58
N ASP A 142 -17.80 23.78 35.25
CA ASP A 142 -18.64 24.60 34.38
C ASP A 142 -18.58 24.17 32.90
N ASP A 143 -19.33 24.88 32.06
CA ASP A 143 -19.46 24.58 30.63
C ASP A 143 -18.21 24.91 29.80
N GLU A 144 -17.29 25.75 30.31
CA GLU A 144 -16.02 26.09 29.69
C GLU A 144 -14.93 25.04 30.00
N HIS A 145 -15.04 24.36 31.16
CA HIS A 145 -14.05 23.40 31.65
C HIS A 145 -14.50 21.93 31.48
N THR A 146 -14.71 21.15 32.54
CA THR A 146 -15.07 19.73 32.38
C THR A 146 -16.50 19.47 31.91
N GLN A 147 -17.43 20.42 32.08
CA GLN A 147 -18.86 20.25 31.82
C GLN A 147 -19.57 19.24 32.74
N PHE A 148 -19.03 18.93 33.93
CA PHE A 148 -19.71 18.06 34.89
C PHE A 148 -21.11 18.58 35.26
N ALA A 149 -21.27 19.90 35.32
CA ALA A 149 -22.55 20.52 35.63
C ALA A 149 -23.65 20.19 34.63
N ALA A 150 -23.40 20.47 33.36
CA ALA A 150 -24.31 20.13 32.28
C ALA A 150 -24.48 18.61 32.15
N ALA A 151 -23.40 17.83 32.27
CA ALA A 151 -23.43 16.38 32.15
C ALA A 151 -24.37 15.71 33.15
N LEU A 152 -24.29 16.07 34.42
CA LEU A 152 -25.18 15.53 35.45
C LEU A 152 -26.65 15.97 35.25
N ALA A 153 -26.88 17.23 34.91
CA ALA A 153 -28.22 17.74 34.66
C ALA A 153 -28.90 17.04 33.47
N ASN A 154 -28.15 16.81 32.40
CA ASN A 154 -28.65 16.20 31.16
C ASN A 154 -28.74 14.67 31.20
N ALA A 155 -27.92 14.01 32.00
CA ALA A 155 -27.88 12.55 32.05
C ALA A 155 -29.14 11.93 32.68
N GLY A 156 -29.98 12.71 33.37
CA GLY A 156 -31.22 12.23 33.99
C GLY A 156 -31.01 11.11 35.02
N VAL A 157 -29.79 11.01 35.55
CA VAL A 157 -29.35 9.97 36.49
C VAL A 157 -29.68 10.38 37.93
N SER A 158 -30.26 9.46 38.68
CA SER A 158 -30.55 9.59 40.10
C SER A 158 -29.83 8.51 40.89
N ALA A 159 -29.61 8.78 42.19
CA ALA A 159 -28.97 7.83 43.10
C ALA A 159 -29.63 6.44 43.09
N ASP A 160 -30.97 6.40 42.99
CA ASP A 160 -31.76 5.16 43.03
C ASP A 160 -31.52 4.23 41.83
N ARG A 161 -31.04 4.76 40.70
CA ARG A 161 -30.77 3.99 39.47
C ARG A 161 -29.28 3.81 39.19
N TRP A 162 -28.43 4.15 40.15
CA TRP A 162 -26.98 4.11 40.01
C TRP A 162 -26.41 2.69 40.23
N PHE A 163 -25.68 2.14 39.26
CA PHE A 163 -25.05 0.82 39.35
C PHE A 163 -23.52 0.85 39.28
N VAL A 164 -22.94 1.92 38.74
CA VAL A 164 -21.49 2.00 38.52
C VAL A 164 -20.75 2.20 39.84
N ARG A 165 -19.63 1.51 40.00
CA ARG A 165 -18.84 1.53 41.24
C ARG A 165 -17.40 1.89 40.96
N VAL A 166 -16.85 2.79 41.78
CA VAL A 166 -15.47 3.24 41.70
C VAL A 166 -14.71 2.80 42.94
N ALA A 167 -13.62 2.07 42.76
CA ALA A 167 -12.67 1.81 43.83
C ALA A 167 -11.74 3.02 43.98
N HIS A 168 -11.74 3.62 45.16
CA HIS A 168 -10.91 4.77 45.50
C HIS A 168 -9.73 4.29 46.34
N LEU A 169 -8.56 4.19 45.69
CA LEU A 169 -7.33 3.70 46.31
C LEU A 169 -6.50 4.91 46.75
N ASP A 170 -6.50 5.19 48.05
CA ASP A 170 -5.86 6.38 48.60
C ASP A 170 -5.37 6.18 50.05
N THR A 171 -5.05 7.26 50.77
CA THR A 171 -4.60 7.23 52.18
C THR A 171 -5.70 6.88 53.19
N GLY A 172 -6.92 6.68 52.71
CA GLY A 172 -8.14 6.54 53.51
C GLY A 172 -8.98 7.82 53.49
N TYR A 173 -10.00 7.88 54.34
CA TYR A 173 -10.93 9.01 54.39
C TYR A 173 -11.28 9.40 55.83
N ASP A 174 -11.65 10.66 56.04
CA ASP A 174 -12.19 11.17 57.31
C ASP A 174 -13.64 10.68 57.47
N PRO A 175 -13.92 9.77 58.42
CA PRO A 175 -15.26 9.22 58.60
C PRO A 175 -16.26 10.24 59.18
N GLN A 176 -15.80 11.39 59.67
CA GLN A 176 -16.63 12.44 60.27
C GLN A 176 -16.92 13.61 59.33
N HIS A 177 -16.24 13.68 58.18
CA HIS A 177 -16.38 14.82 57.28
C HIS A 177 -17.77 14.88 56.60
N ALA A 178 -18.35 16.07 56.54
CA ALA A 178 -19.68 16.32 56.00
C ALA A 178 -19.74 16.25 54.47
N SER A 179 -18.62 16.04 53.78
CA SER A 179 -18.57 15.82 52.32
C SER A 179 -18.65 14.35 51.91
N LEU A 180 -18.72 13.40 52.84
CA LEU A 180 -18.69 11.98 52.47
C LEU A 180 -19.75 11.63 51.41
N PRO A 181 -19.37 10.88 50.36
CA PRO A 181 -20.30 10.51 49.29
C PRO A 181 -21.53 9.82 49.82
N SER A 182 -22.71 10.08 49.23
CA SER A 182 -23.93 9.38 49.65
C SER A 182 -23.91 7.90 49.28
N GLY A 183 -23.13 7.51 48.27
CA GLY A 183 -22.92 6.13 47.82
C GLY A 183 -21.68 5.45 48.41
N LEU A 184 -21.12 5.94 49.52
CA LEU A 184 -19.93 5.33 50.13
C LEU A 184 -20.24 3.92 50.69
N GLU A 185 -19.66 2.87 50.12
CA GLU A 185 -19.91 1.48 50.47
C GLU A 185 -18.92 0.96 51.51
N LYS A 186 -19.19 1.27 52.79
CA LYS A 186 -18.34 0.86 53.92
C LYS A 186 -18.22 -0.65 54.08
N GLU A 187 -19.22 -1.43 53.65
CA GLU A 187 -19.21 -2.89 53.74
C GLU A 187 -18.16 -3.54 52.81
N LEU A 188 -17.73 -2.83 51.76
CA LEU A 188 -16.71 -3.29 50.82
C LEU A 188 -15.34 -2.64 51.06
N GLN A 189 -15.19 -1.83 52.11
CA GLN A 189 -13.95 -1.11 52.34
C GLN A 189 -12.81 -2.06 52.76
N LYS A 190 -11.58 -1.68 52.41
CA LYS A 190 -10.40 -2.51 52.70
C LYS A 190 -9.20 -1.69 53.11
N ASN A 191 -8.37 -2.25 54.00
CA ASN A 191 -7.14 -1.64 54.47
C ASN A 191 -5.96 -2.59 54.24
N PHE A 192 -4.96 -2.12 53.51
CA PHE A 192 -3.72 -2.84 53.20
C PHE A 192 -2.48 -2.21 53.87
N VAL A 193 -2.72 -1.38 54.89
CA VAL A 193 -1.69 -0.65 55.63
C VAL A 193 -1.66 -1.07 57.09
N ASP A 194 -2.83 -1.16 57.71
CA ASP A 194 -3.01 -1.58 59.10
C ASP A 194 -3.63 -2.97 59.16
N GLU A 195 -2.81 -3.99 59.43
CA GLU A 195 -3.23 -5.38 59.54
C GLU A 195 -4.23 -5.63 60.68
N THR A 196 -4.30 -4.74 61.67
CA THR A 196 -5.24 -4.85 62.79
C THR A 196 -6.66 -4.41 62.41
N ARG A 197 -6.80 -3.64 61.32
CA ARG A 197 -8.08 -3.11 60.83
C ARG A 197 -8.29 -3.38 59.33
N PRO A 198 -8.24 -4.64 58.89
CA PRO A 198 -8.18 -4.99 57.45
C PRO A 198 -9.43 -4.62 56.64
N ASN A 199 -10.56 -4.34 57.31
CA ASN A 199 -11.84 -3.98 56.68
C ASN A 199 -12.30 -2.56 57.07
N ASP A 200 -11.36 -1.68 57.45
CA ASP A 200 -11.64 -0.29 57.80
C ASP A 200 -10.66 0.64 57.09
N ALA A 201 -11.15 1.34 56.06
CA ALA A 201 -10.37 2.25 55.24
C ALA A 201 -10.37 3.69 55.78
N SER A 202 -10.92 3.94 56.98
CA SER A 202 -10.84 5.25 57.61
C SER A 202 -9.38 5.63 57.90
N ASP A 203 -9.08 6.92 57.78
CA ASP A 203 -7.79 7.50 58.17
C ASP A 203 -7.92 8.07 59.59
N ASP A 204 -7.08 7.58 60.48
CA ASP A 204 -7.03 7.87 61.92
C ASP A 204 -5.64 8.30 62.37
N THR A 205 -4.76 8.63 61.42
CA THR A 205 -3.32 8.80 61.68
C THR A 205 -3.00 10.14 62.34
N ALA A 206 -2.95 10.21 63.68
CA ALA A 206 -2.51 11.42 64.39
C ALA A 206 -0.97 11.60 64.34
N GLY A 207 -0.48 12.82 64.06
CA GLY A 207 0.93 13.21 64.26
C GLY A 207 1.48 14.29 63.30
N PRO A 208 2.50 15.08 63.72
CA PRO A 208 3.04 16.25 63.02
C PRO A 208 3.83 15.95 61.73
N PHE A 209 3.79 14.71 61.24
CA PHE A 209 4.49 14.31 60.04
C PHE A 209 3.54 13.73 58.98
N ASN A 210 2.24 13.47 59.22
CA ASN A 210 1.37 12.75 58.27
C ASN A 210 0.78 13.65 57.17
N ASN A 211 0.61 13.11 55.95
CA ASN A 211 -0.22 13.72 54.89
C ASN A 211 -1.70 13.52 55.20
N LEU A 212 -2.15 14.16 56.28
CA LEU A 212 -3.53 14.13 56.76
C LEU A 212 -4.48 14.53 55.64
N GLY A 213 -5.40 13.64 55.28
CA GLY A 213 -6.55 14.03 54.47
C GLY A 213 -6.41 13.97 52.96
N HIS A 214 -5.32 13.45 52.39
CA HIS A 214 -5.18 13.38 50.93
C HIS A 214 -6.35 12.59 50.28
N GLY A 215 -6.62 11.39 50.77
CA GLY A 215 -7.76 10.61 50.30
C GLY A 215 -9.12 11.26 50.59
N THR A 216 -9.24 12.06 51.65
CA THR A 216 -10.46 12.84 51.91
C THR A 216 -10.68 13.92 50.85
N GLY A 217 -9.61 14.63 50.48
CA GLY A 217 -9.62 15.63 49.42
C GLY A 217 -9.96 15.05 48.06
N THR A 218 -9.25 14.00 47.62
CA THR A 218 -9.51 13.37 46.31
C THR A 218 -10.90 12.71 46.24
N LEU A 219 -11.36 12.11 47.35
CA LEU A 219 -12.74 11.58 47.47
C LEU A 219 -13.79 12.68 47.35
N SER A 220 -13.52 13.87 47.89
CA SER A 220 -14.43 15.01 47.77
C SER A 220 -14.58 15.51 46.34
N ILE A 221 -13.50 15.50 45.54
CA ILE A 221 -13.56 15.84 44.11
C ILE A 221 -14.31 14.76 43.33
N LEU A 222 -14.09 13.48 43.64
CA LEU A 222 -14.72 12.34 42.98
C LEU A 222 -16.24 12.35 43.19
N ALA A 223 -16.68 12.39 44.46
CA ALA A 223 -18.06 12.13 44.83
C ALA A 223 -18.52 12.87 46.11
N GLY A 224 -17.87 13.98 46.46
CA GLY A 224 -18.25 14.76 47.64
C GLY A 224 -19.70 15.25 47.59
N LYS A 225 -20.46 15.04 48.67
CA LYS A 225 -21.84 15.53 48.77
C LYS A 225 -21.89 17.05 48.97
N PRO A 226 -22.92 17.73 48.44
CA PRO A 226 -23.15 19.15 48.74
C PRO A 226 -23.40 19.37 50.24
N SER A 227 -23.07 20.57 50.72
CA SER A 227 -23.33 21.03 52.09
C SER A 227 -24.28 22.23 52.07
N LEU A 228 -24.75 22.70 53.25
CA LEU A 228 -25.76 23.77 53.36
C LEU A 228 -25.36 25.07 52.62
N ASP A 229 -24.05 25.35 52.50
CA ASP A 229 -23.51 26.55 51.86
C ASP A 229 -22.92 26.28 50.45
N MET A 230 -22.99 25.04 49.95
CA MET A 230 -22.43 24.64 48.65
C MET A 230 -23.41 23.77 47.87
N GLN A 231 -23.94 24.30 46.75
CA GLN A 231 -24.89 23.59 45.90
C GLN A 231 -24.30 22.33 45.24
N ARG A 232 -22.98 22.22 45.15
CA ARG A 232 -22.27 21.04 44.66
C ARG A 232 -20.85 20.98 45.21
N LEU A 233 -20.27 19.78 45.28
CA LEU A 233 -18.86 19.58 45.63
C LEU A 233 -18.17 18.59 44.68
N GLY A 234 -18.54 17.31 44.72
CA GLY A 234 -17.94 16.28 43.87
C GLY A 234 -18.48 16.27 42.44
N ALA A 235 -17.73 15.61 41.56
CA ALA A 235 -18.07 15.40 40.16
C ALA A 235 -19.33 14.53 40.00
N VAL A 236 -19.51 13.50 40.84
CA VAL A 236 -20.74 12.69 40.93
C VAL A 236 -21.08 12.40 42.40
N PRO A 237 -21.84 13.25 43.10
CA PRO A 237 -22.05 13.17 44.56
C PRO A 237 -22.66 11.85 45.11
N PHE A 238 -23.39 11.12 44.26
CA PHE A 238 -24.08 9.88 44.62
C PHE A 238 -23.43 8.62 44.03
N LEU A 239 -22.20 8.74 43.54
CA LEU A 239 -21.41 7.62 43.03
C LEU A 239 -21.26 6.54 44.11
N LYS A 240 -21.40 5.26 43.73
CA LYS A 240 -20.99 4.15 44.58
C LYS A 240 -19.48 4.11 44.67
N VAL A 241 -18.92 4.33 45.86
CA VAL A 241 -17.47 4.38 46.07
C VAL A 241 -17.06 3.33 47.09
N VAL A 242 -16.09 2.49 46.72
CA VAL A 242 -15.42 1.54 47.62
C VAL A 242 -14.10 2.16 48.08
N PRO A 243 -13.99 2.60 49.34
CA PRO A 243 -12.74 3.18 49.84
C PRO A 243 -11.74 2.06 50.17
N ILE A 244 -10.54 2.15 49.61
CA ILE A 244 -9.45 1.21 49.83
C ILE A 244 -8.22 1.99 50.30
N ARG A 245 -7.82 1.76 51.56
CA ARG A 245 -6.64 2.39 52.15
C ARG A 245 -5.40 1.58 51.79
N VAL A 246 -4.53 2.18 50.97
CA VAL A 246 -3.30 1.53 50.44
C VAL A 246 -2.01 2.16 50.94
N ALA A 247 -2.10 3.33 51.57
CA ALA A 247 -0.96 4.05 52.10
C ALA A 247 -1.29 4.77 53.41
N ASN A 248 -0.29 5.03 54.25
CA ASN A 248 -0.41 6.02 55.33
C ASN A 248 -0.17 7.44 54.79
N ARG A 249 0.57 7.56 53.68
CA ARG A 249 0.90 8.81 52.99
C ARG A 249 1.03 8.54 51.50
N VAL A 250 0.77 9.53 50.67
CA VAL A 250 1.04 9.46 49.21
C VAL A 250 2.52 9.11 48.93
N GLU A 251 3.39 9.39 49.90
CA GLU A 251 4.83 9.18 49.85
C GLU A 251 5.31 8.03 50.75
N LEU A 252 4.44 7.14 51.24
CA LEU A 252 4.86 5.96 52.00
C LEU A 252 3.88 4.81 51.83
N PHE A 253 4.14 3.98 50.81
CA PHE A 253 3.41 2.75 50.53
C PHE A 253 4.33 1.67 49.97
N PHE A 254 3.91 0.42 50.10
CA PHE A 254 4.64 -0.72 49.54
C PHE A 254 4.06 -1.13 48.19
N ASN A 255 4.90 -1.66 47.31
CA ASN A 255 4.44 -2.24 46.04
C ASN A 255 3.39 -3.33 46.29
N SER A 256 3.57 -4.14 47.32
CA SER A 256 2.63 -5.16 47.76
C SER A 256 1.25 -4.61 48.15
N SER A 257 1.16 -3.43 48.77
CA SER A 257 -0.14 -2.84 49.20
C SER A 257 -1.01 -2.45 47.99
N ILE A 258 -0.40 -1.88 46.95
CA ILE A 258 -1.10 -1.54 45.69
C ILE A 258 -1.48 -2.81 44.92
N ALA A 259 -0.57 -3.79 44.84
CA ALA A 259 -0.83 -5.07 44.19
C ALA A 259 -2.01 -5.82 44.87
N LYS A 260 -2.03 -5.88 46.22
CA LYS A 260 -3.15 -6.45 46.99
C LYS A 260 -4.46 -5.68 46.77
N ALA A 261 -4.40 -4.36 46.62
CA ALA A 261 -5.58 -3.56 46.31
C ALA A 261 -6.16 -3.85 44.93
N PHE A 262 -5.31 -3.95 43.90
CA PHE A 262 -5.75 -4.37 42.57
C PHE A 262 -6.30 -5.81 42.55
N ASP A 263 -5.71 -6.73 43.30
CA ASP A 263 -6.24 -8.08 43.46
C ASP A 263 -7.61 -8.11 44.14
N TYR A 264 -7.80 -7.27 45.16
CA TYR A 264 -9.10 -7.14 45.79
C TYR A 264 -10.14 -6.56 44.84
N VAL A 265 -9.80 -5.50 44.08
CA VAL A 265 -10.68 -4.96 43.03
C VAL A 265 -11.02 -6.05 42.01
N HIS A 266 -10.04 -6.82 41.55
CA HIS A 266 -10.25 -7.94 40.65
C HIS A 266 -11.22 -8.96 41.24
N SER A 267 -11.07 -9.31 42.53
CA SER A 267 -11.97 -10.25 43.21
C SER A 267 -13.43 -9.76 43.24
N LEU A 268 -13.64 -8.45 43.35
CA LEU A 268 -14.98 -7.86 43.34
C LEU A 268 -15.64 -7.92 41.96
N THR A 269 -14.87 -8.03 40.87
CA THR A 269 -15.40 -8.19 39.50
C THR A 269 -16.03 -9.56 39.23
N ALA A 270 -15.77 -10.55 40.08
CA ALA A 270 -16.33 -11.90 39.94
C ALA A 270 -17.85 -11.95 40.22
N ASN A 271 -18.40 -10.95 40.93
CA ASN A 271 -19.82 -10.86 41.26
C ASN A 271 -20.38 -9.50 40.81
N ASP A 272 -21.43 -9.52 39.98
CA ASP A 272 -22.04 -8.30 39.43
C ASP A 272 -22.58 -7.34 40.51
N ALA A 273 -23.01 -7.85 41.67
CA ALA A 273 -23.48 -7.01 42.77
C ALA A 273 -22.36 -6.15 43.38
N THR A 274 -21.13 -6.67 43.39
CA THR A 274 -19.94 -6.01 43.96
C THR A 274 -18.98 -5.47 42.91
N ARG A 275 -19.25 -5.70 41.61
CA ARG A 275 -18.39 -5.34 40.49
C ARG A 275 -17.93 -3.90 40.57
N VAL A 276 -16.61 -3.71 40.58
CA VAL A 276 -15.96 -2.42 40.38
C VAL A 276 -15.79 -2.21 38.89
N HIS A 277 -16.04 -0.98 38.42
CA HIS A 277 -15.98 -0.61 37.00
C HIS A 277 -14.81 0.32 36.71
N VAL A 278 -14.47 1.18 37.66
CA VAL A 278 -13.39 2.16 37.54
C VAL A 278 -12.53 2.14 38.80
N VAL A 279 -11.23 2.31 38.66
CA VAL A 279 -10.29 2.55 39.75
C VAL A 279 -9.80 3.99 39.64
N SER A 280 -9.87 4.72 40.76
CA SER A 280 -9.27 6.04 40.92
C SER A 280 -8.14 5.93 41.93
N MET A 281 -6.91 6.22 41.52
CA MET A 281 -5.74 6.12 42.39
C MET A 281 -4.81 7.33 42.21
N SER A 282 -4.80 8.22 43.18
CA SER A 282 -4.04 9.48 43.12
C SER A 282 -2.64 9.37 43.69
N MET A 283 -1.90 8.31 43.32
CA MET A 283 -0.51 8.07 43.73
C MET A 283 0.24 7.22 42.70
N GLY A 284 1.57 7.20 42.81
CA GLY A 284 2.44 6.38 41.97
C GLY A 284 3.89 6.40 42.44
N GLY A 285 4.73 5.53 41.87
CA GLY A 285 6.12 5.34 42.26
C GLY A 285 6.90 4.54 41.23
N LEU A 286 7.90 3.78 41.70
CA LEU A 286 8.78 2.98 40.86
C LEU A 286 8.04 1.82 40.16
N ALA A 287 8.65 1.31 39.08
CA ALA A 287 8.08 0.21 38.32
C ALA A 287 8.09 -1.10 39.13
N SER A 288 7.04 -1.91 38.98
CA SER A 288 6.91 -3.25 39.55
C SER A 288 6.30 -4.18 38.50
N GLN A 289 6.86 -5.38 38.35
CA GLN A 289 6.28 -6.40 37.47
C GLN A 289 4.98 -6.95 38.06
N ALA A 290 4.85 -7.03 39.39
CA ALA A 290 3.60 -7.41 40.04
C ALA A 290 2.47 -6.40 39.72
N TRP A 291 2.77 -5.10 39.65
CA TRP A 291 1.80 -4.10 39.21
C TRP A 291 1.40 -4.26 37.75
N ALA A 292 2.35 -4.56 36.86
CA ALA A 292 2.05 -4.82 35.45
C ALA A 292 1.09 -6.01 35.30
N ASP A 293 1.38 -7.13 35.98
CA ASP A 293 0.52 -8.32 36.00
C ASP A 293 -0.89 -7.98 36.54
N ALA A 294 -0.99 -7.18 37.61
CA ALA A 294 -2.27 -6.80 38.21
C ALA A 294 -3.09 -5.83 37.35
N VAL A 295 -2.46 -4.82 36.75
CA VAL A 295 -3.09 -3.89 35.81
C VAL A 295 -3.60 -4.64 34.58
N ASN A 296 -2.81 -5.58 34.07
CA ASN A 296 -3.23 -6.44 32.97
C ASN A 296 -4.50 -7.21 33.35
N ALA A 297 -4.55 -7.85 34.51
CA ALA A 297 -5.72 -8.61 34.95
C ALA A 297 -6.99 -7.75 35.12
N LEU A 298 -6.86 -6.53 35.67
CA LEU A 298 -7.98 -5.59 35.79
C LEU A 298 -8.49 -5.13 34.42
N TYR A 299 -7.59 -4.80 33.51
CA TYR A 299 -7.93 -4.43 32.14
C TYR A 299 -8.65 -5.58 31.41
N GLU A 300 -8.14 -6.81 31.52
CA GLU A 300 -8.77 -8.00 30.93
C GLU A 300 -10.17 -8.26 31.51
N SER A 301 -10.42 -7.84 32.76
CA SER A 301 -11.72 -7.92 33.43
C SER A 301 -12.67 -6.76 33.08
N GLY A 302 -12.24 -5.82 32.23
CA GLY A 302 -13.03 -4.66 31.80
C GLY A 302 -13.06 -3.49 32.78
N VAL A 303 -12.12 -3.44 33.74
CA VAL A 303 -12.00 -2.33 34.70
C VAL A 303 -11.17 -1.20 34.10
N VAL A 304 -11.68 0.03 34.14
CA VAL A 304 -10.94 1.23 33.72
C VAL A 304 -10.07 1.72 34.87
N VAL A 305 -8.75 1.73 34.68
CA VAL A 305 -7.80 2.20 35.71
C VAL A 305 -7.35 3.61 35.37
N VAL A 306 -7.56 4.55 36.30
CA VAL A 306 -7.16 5.97 36.20
C VAL A 306 -6.24 6.32 37.35
N THR A 307 -5.05 6.80 37.03
CA THR A 307 -4.04 7.09 38.06
C THR A 307 -3.35 8.42 37.80
N ALA A 308 -2.91 9.10 38.87
CA ALA A 308 -2.19 10.37 38.77
C ALA A 308 -0.90 10.23 37.96
N ALA A 309 -0.61 11.17 37.07
CA ALA A 309 0.64 11.18 36.32
C ALA A 309 1.89 11.37 37.20
N GLY A 310 1.74 11.93 38.40
CA GLY A 310 2.83 12.33 39.30
C GLY A 310 2.99 13.85 39.34
N ASN A 311 3.76 14.33 40.31
CA ASN A 311 4.09 15.75 40.46
C ASN A 311 5.60 15.92 40.65
N ASN A 312 6.08 17.13 40.36
CA ASN A 312 7.48 17.50 40.50
C ASN A 312 7.64 18.98 40.88
N PHE A 313 8.82 19.32 41.41
CA PHE A 313 9.31 20.69 41.52
C PHE A 313 10.58 20.82 40.70
N SER A 314 10.62 21.75 39.75
CA SER A 314 11.75 21.89 38.81
C SER A 314 12.15 20.57 38.14
N ASN A 315 11.17 19.74 37.74
CA ASN A 315 11.38 18.45 37.08
C ASN A 315 12.08 17.37 37.92
N LEU A 316 12.12 17.52 39.26
CA LEU A 316 12.64 16.52 40.20
C LEU A 316 11.51 15.82 40.99
N PRO A 317 11.62 14.51 41.29
CA PRO A 317 12.71 13.61 40.91
C PRO A 317 12.68 13.22 39.42
N THR A 318 11.52 13.38 38.77
CA THR A 318 11.32 13.23 37.33
C THR A 318 10.12 14.08 36.89
N ARG A 319 10.16 14.58 35.64
CA ARG A 319 8.99 15.17 34.97
C ARG A 319 8.11 14.14 34.25
N ASN A 320 8.60 12.92 34.03
CA ASN A 320 7.91 11.86 33.32
C ASN A 320 6.80 11.23 34.17
N ILE A 321 5.78 10.68 33.51
CA ILE A 321 4.69 9.95 34.13
C ILE A 321 5.24 8.76 34.95
N VAL A 322 4.75 8.62 36.19
CA VAL A 322 5.17 7.58 37.16
C VAL A 322 4.38 6.28 37.00
N PHE A 323 4.81 5.17 37.61
CA PHE A 323 4.04 3.91 37.59
C PHE A 323 2.99 3.88 38.71
N PRO A 324 1.84 3.21 38.53
CA PRO A 324 1.42 2.46 37.34
C PRO A 324 0.82 3.33 36.23
N ALA A 325 0.73 4.66 36.41
CA ALA A 325 0.19 5.57 35.39
C ALA A 325 0.88 5.43 34.04
N ARG A 326 2.18 5.08 34.03
CA ARG A 326 3.01 4.87 32.83
C ARG A 326 2.67 3.60 32.04
N PHE A 327 1.89 2.66 32.58
CA PHE A 327 1.39 1.51 31.83
C PHE A 327 0.35 1.94 30.79
N ASN A 328 0.38 1.39 29.57
CA ASN A 328 -0.50 1.80 28.48
C ASN A 328 -1.96 1.42 28.71
N ARG A 329 -2.24 0.37 29.48
CA ARG A 329 -3.59 -0.04 29.91
C ARG A 329 -4.19 0.87 31.00
N VAL A 330 -3.41 1.81 31.54
CA VAL A 330 -3.85 2.81 32.52
C VAL A 330 -4.03 4.19 31.86
N ILE A 331 -5.11 4.90 32.21
CA ILE A 331 -5.28 6.31 31.84
C ILE A 331 -4.44 7.16 32.80
N ALA A 332 -3.40 7.81 32.28
CA ALA A 332 -2.59 8.73 33.07
C ALA A 332 -3.27 10.11 33.15
N ALA A 333 -3.54 10.58 34.36
CA ALA A 333 -4.18 11.87 34.60
C ALA A 333 -3.13 12.99 34.68
N CYS A 334 -3.03 13.79 33.61
CA CYS A 334 -2.23 15.02 33.55
C CYS A 334 -3.05 16.24 34.04
N GLY A 335 -2.38 17.37 34.27
CA GLY A 335 -3.01 18.60 34.76
C GLY A 335 -3.12 19.70 33.71
N VAL A 336 -4.26 20.42 33.70
CA VAL A 336 -4.48 21.67 32.95
C VAL A 336 -5.03 22.75 33.87
N MET A 337 -4.55 23.98 33.74
CA MET A 337 -4.96 25.10 34.59
C MET A 337 -6.23 25.78 34.06
N SER A 338 -6.84 26.69 34.84
CA SER A 338 -8.08 27.39 34.50
C SER A 338 -8.00 28.30 33.28
N ASN A 339 -6.81 28.68 32.85
CA ASN A 339 -6.58 29.44 31.62
C ASN A 339 -6.25 28.54 30.41
N PHE A 340 -6.48 27.23 30.51
CA PHE A 340 -6.17 26.21 29.49
C PHE A 340 -4.67 25.99 29.21
N GLU A 341 -3.78 26.57 30.03
CA GLU A 341 -2.35 26.31 29.97
C GLU A 341 -1.96 25.02 30.75
N PRO A 342 -0.88 24.33 30.37
CA PRO A 342 -0.43 23.13 31.06
C PRO A 342 -0.08 23.38 32.52
N TYR A 343 -0.50 22.47 33.41
CA TYR A 343 0.05 22.38 34.77
C TYR A 343 1.41 21.66 34.73
N ALA A 344 2.37 22.26 34.03
CA ALA A 344 3.70 21.70 33.75
C ALA A 344 4.74 22.82 33.61
N ASP A 345 6.02 22.50 33.81
CA ASP A 345 7.15 23.43 33.60
C ASP A 345 7.00 24.79 34.34
N LEU A 346 6.44 24.77 35.55
CA LEU A 346 6.16 25.97 36.35
C LEU A 346 7.40 26.50 37.10
N LYS A 347 7.27 27.64 37.78
CA LYS A 347 8.39 28.25 38.54
C LYS A 347 8.94 27.25 39.58
N PRO A 348 10.23 27.30 39.94
CA PRO A 348 10.84 26.37 40.89
C PRO A 348 10.15 26.27 42.26
N THR A 349 9.45 27.32 42.68
CA THR A 349 8.69 27.38 43.93
C THR A 349 7.28 26.81 43.81
N GLN A 350 6.86 26.37 42.62
CA GLN A 350 5.52 25.88 42.31
C GLN A 350 5.56 24.40 41.99
N MET A 351 4.58 23.66 42.51
CA MET A 351 4.37 22.27 42.13
C MET A 351 3.83 22.23 40.71
N ALA A 352 4.39 21.35 39.88
CA ALA A 352 3.95 21.06 38.53
C ALA A 352 3.56 19.58 38.39
N GLY A 353 2.73 19.26 37.41
CA GLY A 353 2.34 17.90 37.08
C GLY A 353 3.34 17.24 36.14
N ASN A 354 3.47 15.93 36.26
CA ASN A 354 4.28 15.13 35.36
C ASN A 354 3.56 14.94 34.02
N TYR A 355 4.34 14.87 32.95
CA TYR A 355 3.89 14.62 31.59
C TYR A 355 4.99 13.89 30.82
N GLY A 356 4.62 13.23 29.73
CA GLY A 356 5.55 12.42 28.96
C GLY A 356 5.94 11.11 29.66
N PRO A 357 6.80 10.29 29.05
CA PRO A 357 7.42 10.51 27.75
C PRO A 357 6.41 10.48 26.58
N LYS A 358 6.82 10.98 25.41
CA LYS A 358 5.95 11.18 24.24
C LYS A 358 5.10 9.95 23.90
N GLN A 359 5.70 8.75 23.93
CA GLN A 359 5.00 7.52 23.57
C GLN A 359 3.82 7.20 24.50
N LYS A 360 3.92 7.59 25.77
CA LYS A 360 2.87 7.36 26.78
C LYS A 360 1.72 8.37 26.67
N MET A 361 1.95 9.52 26.05
CA MET A 361 0.91 10.56 25.93
C MET A 361 -0.31 10.10 25.13
N ARG A 362 -0.19 9.05 24.29
CA ARG A 362 -1.32 8.45 23.57
C ARG A 362 -2.39 7.82 24.48
N THR A 363 -2.06 7.50 25.72
CA THR A 363 -2.98 6.94 26.73
C THR A 363 -3.07 7.82 27.98
N ALA A 364 -2.65 9.09 27.87
CA ALA A 364 -2.80 10.12 28.90
C ALA A 364 -3.92 11.09 28.54
N MET A 365 -4.48 11.76 29.54
CA MET A 365 -5.52 12.79 29.39
C MET A 365 -5.37 13.85 30.47
N ALA A 366 -5.66 15.11 30.16
CA ALA A 366 -5.63 16.19 31.14
C ALA A 366 -7.00 16.49 31.75
N ALA A 367 -7.01 16.75 33.06
CA ALA A 367 -8.14 17.35 33.76
C ALA A 367 -7.65 18.49 34.66
N TYR A 368 -8.59 19.25 35.22
CA TYR A 368 -8.31 20.61 35.66
C TYR A 368 -7.71 20.68 37.07
N THR A 369 -6.61 21.43 37.22
CA THR A 369 -5.82 21.61 38.45
C THR A 369 -4.83 22.77 38.24
N PRO A 370 -4.44 23.58 39.24
CA PRO A 370 -4.79 23.52 40.66
C PRO A 370 -6.01 24.40 40.97
N ASN A 371 -6.23 24.77 42.23
CA ASN A 371 -7.36 25.59 42.69
C ASN A 371 -8.72 24.89 42.56
N VAL A 372 -8.76 23.57 42.80
CA VAL A 372 -10.01 22.81 42.89
C VAL A 372 -10.42 22.58 44.35
N PRO A 373 -11.70 22.31 44.64
CA PRO A 373 -12.17 22.01 45.99
C PRO A 373 -11.44 20.81 46.62
N TRP A 374 -11.15 20.90 47.91
CA TRP A 374 -10.44 19.90 48.67
C TRP A 374 -10.98 19.83 50.10
N ALA A 375 -11.68 18.74 50.45
CA ALA A 375 -12.19 18.55 51.81
C ALA A 375 -11.05 18.46 52.84
N LYS A 376 -11.15 19.25 53.90
CA LYS A 376 -10.10 19.40 54.91
C LYS A 376 -10.28 18.38 56.03
N PHE A 377 -9.35 17.45 56.13
CA PHE A 377 -9.37 16.38 57.14
C PHE A 377 -9.35 16.93 58.56
N GLY A 378 -10.15 16.35 59.45
CA GLY A 378 -10.28 16.78 60.85
C GLY A 378 -11.20 18.00 61.03
N CYS A 379 -11.61 18.68 59.95
CA CYS A 379 -12.53 19.82 59.99
C CYS A 379 -13.86 19.44 59.35
N ARG A 380 -14.84 19.05 60.19
CA ARG A 380 -16.11 18.43 59.78
C ARG A 380 -16.82 19.02 58.55
N ALA A 381 -16.76 20.32 58.29
CA ALA A 381 -17.49 20.96 57.19
C ALA A 381 -16.65 21.90 56.32
N VAL A 382 -15.32 21.84 56.42
CA VAL A 382 -14.43 22.81 55.76
C VAL A 382 -13.90 22.24 54.44
N VAL A 383 -13.99 23.05 53.39
CA VAL A 383 -13.45 22.72 52.07
C VAL A 383 -12.51 23.86 51.67
N ASP A 384 -11.25 23.51 51.41
CA ASP A 384 -10.26 24.41 50.85
C ASP A 384 -10.42 24.47 49.33
N PHE A 385 -10.04 25.59 48.70
CA PHE A 385 -10.16 25.81 47.26
C PHE A 385 -8.80 25.95 46.57
N ASP A 386 -7.74 25.45 47.21
CA ASP A 386 -6.36 25.44 46.72
C ASP A 386 -5.87 24.01 46.40
N GLY A 387 -6.79 23.05 46.26
CA GLY A 387 -6.49 21.67 45.87
C GLY A 387 -5.71 21.64 44.57
N SER A 388 -4.61 20.89 44.54
CA SER A 388 -3.61 20.97 43.48
C SER A 388 -2.98 19.62 43.15
N GLY A 389 -2.20 19.59 42.07
CA GLY A 389 -1.51 18.38 41.61
C GLY A 389 -2.35 17.52 40.66
N THR A 390 -1.69 16.53 40.05
CA THR A 390 -2.36 15.53 39.21
C THR A 390 -3.32 14.64 40.02
N SER A 391 -3.14 14.57 41.34
CA SER A 391 -4.08 13.95 42.30
C SER A 391 -5.48 14.57 42.28
N ALA A 392 -5.59 15.87 41.98
CA ALA A 392 -6.88 16.55 41.80
C ALA A 392 -7.53 16.28 40.44
N ALA A 393 -6.73 15.99 39.40
CA ALA A 393 -7.20 15.67 38.05
C ALA A 393 -7.73 14.23 37.93
N THR A 394 -7.07 13.27 38.58
CA THR A 394 -7.44 11.83 38.59
C THR A 394 -8.91 11.54 38.92
N PRO A 395 -9.48 12.04 40.03
CA PRO A 395 -10.87 11.76 40.40
C PRO A 395 -11.87 12.31 39.37
N GLN A 396 -11.54 13.39 38.66
CA GLN A 396 -12.39 13.94 37.60
C GLN A 396 -12.47 12.96 36.42
N ILE A 397 -11.34 12.44 35.95
CA ILE A 397 -11.34 11.46 34.84
C ILE A 397 -12.05 10.17 35.25
N ALA A 398 -11.84 9.69 36.48
CA ALA A 398 -12.54 8.50 37.00
C ALA A 398 -14.06 8.71 37.12
N ALA A 399 -14.50 9.89 37.56
CA ALA A 399 -15.91 10.26 37.60
C ALA A 399 -16.54 10.31 36.19
N ALA A 400 -15.82 10.85 35.21
CA ALA A 400 -16.28 10.91 33.83
C ALA A 400 -16.44 9.52 33.21
N ALA A 401 -15.46 8.63 33.45
CA ALA A 401 -15.56 7.22 33.06
C ALA A 401 -16.81 6.56 33.69
N ALA A 402 -17.03 6.76 34.99
CA ALA A 402 -18.17 6.18 35.68
C ALA A 402 -19.52 6.69 35.14
N LEU A 403 -19.63 8.00 34.87
CA LEU A 403 -20.84 8.60 34.31
C LEU A 403 -21.11 8.11 32.88
N TRP A 404 -20.06 7.91 32.08
CA TRP A 404 -20.19 7.33 30.74
C TRP A 404 -20.68 5.88 30.79
N ILE A 405 -20.14 5.07 31.69
CA ILE A 405 -20.59 3.68 31.92
C ILE A 405 -22.05 3.65 32.35
N GLN A 406 -22.46 4.56 33.25
CA GLN A 406 -23.83 4.62 33.74
C GLN A 406 -24.81 4.92 32.61
N LYS A 407 -24.47 5.86 31.73
CA LYS A 407 -25.31 6.25 30.58
C LYS A 407 -25.39 5.14 29.52
N ASN A 408 -24.28 4.45 29.27
CA ASN A 408 -24.12 3.54 28.14
C ASN A 408 -24.10 2.06 28.54
N LYS A 409 -24.78 1.70 29.63
CA LYS A 409 -24.84 0.31 30.14
C LYS A 409 -25.18 -0.71 29.06
N ALA A 410 -26.21 -0.44 28.25
CA ALA A 410 -26.66 -1.37 27.22
C ALA A 410 -25.54 -1.71 26.23
N ALA A 411 -24.77 -0.71 25.77
CA ALA A 411 -23.65 -0.92 24.86
C ALA A 411 -22.50 -1.73 25.50
N LEU A 412 -22.29 -1.60 26.81
CA LEU A 412 -21.28 -2.38 27.55
C LEU A 412 -21.71 -3.84 27.77
N ASP A 413 -23.01 -4.09 27.85
CA ASP A 413 -23.58 -5.44 27.96
C ASP A 413 -23.48 -6.21 26.62
N GLU A 414 -23.36 -5.51 25.49
CA GLU A 414 -23.18 -6.09 24.14
C GLU A 414 -21.73 -6.49 23.81
N CYS A 415 -20.75 -6.11 24.63
CA CYS A 415 -19.35 -6.46 24.42
C CYS A 415 -19.11 -7.98 24.53
N SER A 416 -18.50 -8.58 23.50
CA SER A 416 -18.19 -10.02 23.47
C SER A 416 -17.08 -10.41 24.45
N GLU A 417 -16.15 -9.49 24.75
CA GLU A 417 -15.05 -9.71 25.69
C GLU A 417 -14.97 -8.59 26.73
N PRO A 418 -14.64 -8.87 28.01
CA PRO A 418 -14.71 -7.85 29.07
C PRO A 418 -13.77 -6.66 28.86
N TRP A 419 -12.55 -6.87 28.33
CA TRP A 419 -11.60 -5.77 28.07
C TRP A 419 -12.16 -4.70 27.12
N MET A 420 -13.09 -5.06 26.23
CA MET A 420 -13.72 -4.12 25.28
C MET A 420 -14.45 -3.00 26.03
N ARG A 421 -14.97 -3.29 27.22
CA ARG A 421 -15.62 -2.31 28.10
C ARG A 421 -14.66 -1.20 28.51
N ALA A 422 -13.42 -1.56 28.84
CA ALA A 422 -12.41 -0.57 29.23
C ALA A 422 -12.00 0.31 28.05
N GLU A 423 -11.82 -0.27 26.86
CA GLU A 423 -11.43 0.48 25.67
C GLU A 423 -12.57 1.30 25.05
N LEU A 424 -13.83 0.86 25.16
CA LEU A 424 -14.99 1.69 24.82
C LEU A 424 -14.99 3.00 25.60
N VAL A 425 -14.79 2.90 26.91
CA VAL A 425 -14.75 4.07 27.79
C VAL A 425 -13.56 4.96 27.44
N ARG A 426 -12.36 4.39 27.29
CA ARG A 426 -11.15 5.12 26.89
C ARG A 426 -11.35 5.86 25.56
N ALA A 427 -11.83 5.16 24.53
CA ALA A 427 -12.07 5.74 23.23
C ALA A 427 -13.11 6.86 23.27
N ALA A 428 -14.19 6.72 24.05
CA ALA A 428 -15.20 7.75 24.19
C ALA A 428 -14.66 9.00 24.89
N LEU A 429 -13.91 8.83 25.98
CA LEU A 429 -13.25 9.95 26.68
C LEU A 429 -12.24 10.63 25.74
N PHE A 430 -11.36 9.87 25.08
CA PHE A 430 -10.30 10.41 24.23
C PHE A 430 -10.83 11.11 22.99
N LYS A 431 -11.91 10.61 22.39
CA LYS A 431 -12.55 11.23 21.22
C LYS A 431 -13.40 12.45 21.61
N GLY A 432 -14.01 12.42 22.80
CA GLY A 432 -14.79 13.54 23.33
C GLY A 432 -13.96 14.69 23.90
N ALA A 433 -12.66 14.48 24.12
CA ALA A 433 -11.75 15.47 24.70
C ALA A 433 -11.54 16.70 23.80
N SER A 434 -11.32 17.86 24.42
CA SER A 434 -10.89 19.07 23.70
C SER A 434 -9.41 18.96 23.33
N LYS A 435 -9.11 19.02 22.03
CA LYS A 435 -7.75 18.87 21.49
C LYS A 435 -7.11 20.23 21.27
N ASN A 436 -5.83 20.36 21.63
CA ASN A 436 -4.99 21.52 21.32
C ASN A 436 -3.62 21.00 20.82
N PRO A 437 -3.40 20.88 19.50
CA PRO A 437 -2.21 20.20 18.95
C PRO A 437 -0.86 20.76 19.45
N PRO A 438 -0.65 22.09 19.58
CA PRO A 438 0.54 22.64 20.24
C PRO A 438 0.84 22.12 21.65
N LEU A 439 -0.20 21.75 22.41
CA LEU A 439 -0.11 21.32 23.81
C LEU A 439 -0.32 19.81 23.99
N GLU A 440 -0.40 19.04 22.89
CA GLU A 440 -0.60 17.58 22.91
C GLU A 440 0.46 16.86 23.76
N LYS A 441 1.70 17.34 23.75
CA LYS A 441 2.79 16.77 24.56
C LYS A 441 2.54 16.83 26.07
N TYR A 442 1.67 17.73 26.53
CA TYR A 442 1.28 17.89 27.94
C TYR A 442 -0.07 17.22 28.23
N PHE A 443 -1.03 17.34 27.31
CA PHE A 443 -2.41 16.90 27.53
C PHE A 443 -2.72 15.50 27.01
N GLY A 444 -1.83 14.90 26.22
CA GLY A 444 -2.04 13.60 25.60
C GLY A 444 -3.26 13.62 24.70
N GLN A 445 -4.26 12.82 25.05
CA GLN A 445 -5.55 12.78 24.36
C GLN A 445 -6.42 14.04 24.58
N GLY A 446 -5.91 15.09 25.23
CA GLY A 446 -6.58 16.38 25.33
C GLY A 446 -7.24 16.62 26.69
N MET A 447 -7.95 17.73 26.78
CA MET A 447 -8.61 18.18 28.01
C MET A 447 -9.98 17.53 28.16
N LEU A 448 -10.29 17.00 29.34
CA LEU A 448 -11.54 16.32 29.65
C LEU A 448 -12.78 17.20 29.38
N ARG A 449 -13.74 16.68 28.61
CA ARG A 449 -15.05 17.30 28.33
C ARG A 449 -16.15 16.25 28.49
N VAL A 450 -16.79 16.24 29.65
CA VAL A 450 -17.67 15.14 30.10
C VAL A 450 -18.93 15.07 29.27
N GLN A 451 -19.63 16.19 29.05
CA GLN A 451 -20.86 16.20 28.25
C GLN A 451 -20.59 15.71 26.82
N THR A 452 -19.48 16.14 26.22
CA THR A 452 -19.06 15.68 24.88
C THR A 452 -18.73 14.19 24.88
N ALA A 453 -17.99 13.70 25.87
CA ALA A 453 -17.69 12.28 26.00
C ALA A 453 -18.96 11.43 26.14
N LEU A 454 -19.94 11.88 26.95
CA LEU A 454 -21.24 11.22 27.09
C LEU A 454 -22.04 11.16 25.79
N ALA A 455 -21.88 12.13 24.89
CA ALA A 455 -22.51 12.13 23.57
C ALA A 455 -21.75 11.27 22.54
N THR A 456 -20.52 10.86 22.87
CA THR A 456 -19.64 10.11 21.98
C THR A 456 -19.82 8.60 22.20
N MET A 457 -20.25 7.90 21.15
CA MET A 457 -20.28 6.44 21.09
C MET A 457 -19.25 5.96 20.06
N PRO A 458 -18.13 5.36 20.50
CA PRO A 458 -17.20 4.69 19.59
C PRO A 458 -17.84 3.46 18.94
N ALA A 459 -17.49 3.16 17.68
CA ALA A 459 -17.97 1.95 17.04
C ALA A 459 -17.21 0.73 17.60
N VAL A 460 -17.95 -0.28 18.08
CA VAL A 460 -17.39 -1.46 18.75
C VAL A 460 -16.35 -2.19 17.89
N GLN A 461 -16.54 -2.20 16.57
CA GLN A 461 -15.62 -2.81 15.59
C GLN A 461 -14.27 -2.09 15.44
N ASP A 462 -14.18 -0.81 15.82
CA ASP A 462 -12.96 0.01 15.66
C ASP A 462 -12.03 -0.11 16.87
N ILE A 463 -12.47 -0.80 17.92
CA ILE A 463 -11.79 -0.85 19.22
C ILE A 463 -10.74 -1.95 19.18
N LYS A 464 -9.51 -1.57 19.53
CA LYS A 464 -8.35 -2.46 19.53
C LYS A 464 -7.92 -2.74 20.95
N LYS A 465 -7.61 -4.00 21.23
CA LYS A 465 -7.04 -4.41 22.52
C LYS A 465 -5.64 -3.83 22.68
N GLU A 466 -5.36 -3.13 23.77
CA GLU A 466 -4.00 -2.68 24.09
C GLU A 466 -3.13 -3.89 24.48
N GLU A 467 -1.88 -3.89 24.01
CA GLU A 467 -0.91 -4.95 24.33
C GLU A 467 -0.70 -5.08 25.86
N PRO A 468 -0.40 -6.29 26.37
CA PRO A 468 -0.06 -6.47 27.78
C PRO A 468 1.15 -5.62 28.18
N ASP A 469 1.00 -4.85 29.27
CA ASP A 469 2.09 -4.06 29.81
C ASP A 469 3.11 -4.96 30.52
N SER A 470 4.39 -4.56 30.48
CA SER A 470 5.49 -5.20 31.20
C SER A 470 6.40 -4.14 31.81
N ALA A 471 6.99 -4.45 32.97
CA ALA A 471 7.93 -3.56 33.64
C ALA A 471 9.38 -3.91 33.22
N SER A 472 9.76 -3.55 31.99
CA SER A 472 11.09 -3.84 31.43
C SER A 472 11.79 -2.61 30.84
N PHE A 473 13.13 -2.60 30.90
CA PHE A 473 13.99 -1.59 30.29
C PHE A 473 14.63 -2.11 29.00
N SER A 474 14.04 -1.75 27.87
CA SER A 474 14.39 -2.27 26.54
C SER A 474 15.85 -1.98 26.12
N PHE A 475 16.46 -0.92 26.64
CA PHE A 475 17.85 -0.55 26.35
C PHE A 475 18.89 -1.51 26.92
N LEU A 476 18.56 -2.27 27.97
CA LEU A 476 19.56 -3.08 28.65
C LEU A 476 20.23 -4.09 27.73
N LYS A 477 19.47 -4.73 26.83
CA LYS A 477 19.99 -5.67 25.82
C LYS A 477 21.03 -5.03 24.89
N VAL A 478 20.80 -3.77 24.51
CA VAL A 478 21.71 -2.98 23.67
C VAL A 478 22.95 -2.53 24.44
N LEU A 479 22.81 -2.21 25.73
CA LEU A 479 23.91 -1.75 26.58
C LEU A 479 24.87 -2.88 26.99
N THR A 480 24.33 -4.10 27.19
CA THR A 480 25.11 -5.29 27.58
C THR A 480 25.60 -6.09 26.37
N GLY A 481 25.02 -5.90 25.18
CA GLY A 481 25.40 -6.64 23.97
C GLY A 481 24.97 -8.11 24.00
N LEU A 482 24.06 -8.49 24.90
CA LEU A 482 23.50 -9.84 25.01
C LEU A 482 22.53 -10.10 23.85
N GLY A 483 23.06 -10.56 22.72
CA GLY A 483 22.29 -11.08 21.59
C GLY A 483 21.85 -12.52 21.83
N ILE A 484 20.54 -12.73 21.96
CA ILE A 484 19.74 -13.97 21.75
C ILE A 484 20.10 -15.26 22.54
N GLU A 485 21.27 -15.37 23.18
CA GLU A 485 21.64 -16.52 24.04
C GLU A 485 21.98 -16.08 25.46
N ALA A 486 21.04 -15.43 26.16
CA ALA A 486 21.11 -15.41 27.62
C ALA A 486 20.60 -16.78 28.12
N GLU A 487 21.47 -17.56 28.79
CA GLU A 487 21.15 -18.88 29.38
C GLU A 487 19.90 -18.87 30.30
N ASP A 488 19.44 -17.69 30.77
CA ASP A 488 18.21 -17.56 31.57
C ASP A 488 17.41 -16.27 31.25
N LYS A 489 16.27 -16.43 30.58
CA LYS A 489 15.34 -15.34 30.21
C LYS A 489 14.80 -14.58 31.42
N ASN A 490 14.65 -15.24 32.57
CA ASN A 490 14.06 -14.63 33.75
C ASN A 490 15.03 -13.67 34.45
N ARG A 491 16.30 -14.08 34.52
CA ARG A 491 17.37 -13.22 35.07
C ARG A 491 17.54 -11.94 34.27
N GLN A 492 17.43 -12.02 32.94
CA GLN A 492 17.45 -10.84 32.07
C GLN A 492 16.30 -9.89 32.41
N ARG A 493 15.08 -10.40 32.64
CA ARG A 493 13.93 -9.56 33.01
C ARG A 493 14.11 -8.86 34.37
N MET A 494 14.76 -9.50 35.33
CA MET A 494 15.07 -8.88 36.63
C MET A 494 16.07 -7.73 36.49
N LEU A 495 17.11 -7.91 35.68
CA LEU A 495 18.06 -6.84 35.38
C LEU A 495 17.38 -5.68 34.63
N GLU A 496 16.45 -5.99 33.72
CA GLU A 496 15.67 -4.99 32.99
C GLU A 496 14.74 -4.20 33.92
N LEU A 497 14.08 -4.85 34.87
CA LEU A 497 13.26 -4.17 35.87
C LEU A 497 14.10 -3.29 36.79
N GLU A 498 15.24 -3.78 37.27
CA GLU A 498 16.18 -3.01 38.08
C GLU A 498 16.64 -1.75 37.31
N ALA A 499 17.08 -1.91 36.05
CA ALA A 499 17.47 -0.79 35.21
C ALA A 499 16.31 0.19 34.96
N LEU A 500 15.08 -0.30 34.81
CA LEU A 500 13.89 0.55 34.68
C LEU A 500 13.62 1.37 35.95
N GLN A 501 13.79 0.78 37.13
CA GLN A 501 13.64 1.49 38.40
C GLN A 501 14.72 2.57 38.56
N LEU A 502 15.99 2.25 38.26
CA LEU A 502 17.09 3.22 38.29
C LEU A 502 16.89 4.34 37.26
N SER A 503 16.31 4.03 36.10
CA SER A 503 16.06 5.01 35.03
C SER A 503 15.09 6.13 35.43
N GLN A 504 14.31 5.93 36.50
CA GLN A 504 13.38 6.94 37.06
C GLN A 504 14.10 7.95 37.97
N SER A 505 15.41 8.14 37.76
CA SER A 505 16.24 9.14 38.44
C SER A 505 16.69 10.23 37.48
N GLY A 506 16.74 11.48 37.95
CA GLY A 506 17.19 12.62 37.13
C GLY A 506 18.57 12.43 36.49
N MET A 507 19.47 11.65 37.10
CA MET A 507 20.78 11.32 36.54
C MET A 507 20.68 10.52 35.23
N ILE A 508 19.81 9.51 35.20
CA ILE A 508 19.62 8.66 34.01
C ILE A 508 18.68 9.36 33.01
N GLU A 509 17.66 10.06 33.46
CA GLU A 509 16.74 10.80 32.58
C GLU A 509 17.42 11.95 31.83
N ALA A 510 18.46 12.56 32.40
CA ALA A 510 19.28 13.54 31.69
C ALA A 510 20.01 12.95 30.47
N VAL A 511 20.29 11.65 30.50
CA VAL A 511 20.94 10.92 29.41
C VAL A 511 19.91 10.26 28.49
N LEU A 512 18.78 9.80 29.05
CA LEU A 512 17.69 9.12 28.36
C LEU A 512 16.33 9.68 28.79
N PRO A 513 15.82 10.72 28.11
CA PRO A 513 14.55 11.36 28.49
C PRO A 513 13.32 10.45 28.34
N ASP A 514 13.39 9.43 27.48
CA ASP A 514 12.33 8.45 27.23
C ASP A 514 12.88 7.02 27.33
N ALA A 515 12.66 6.38 28.48
CA ALA A 515 13.01 4.98 28.74
C ALA A 515 12.22 3.97 27.86
N SER A 516 11.20 4.43 27.14
CA SER A 516 10.40 3.64 26.21
C SER A 516 10.79 3.88 24.74
N ALA A 517 11.72 4.81 24.48
CA ALA A 517 12.24 5.03 23.13
C ALA A 517 12.89 3.76 22.55
N ASP A 518 12.98 3.70 21.22
CA ASP A 518 13.60 2.59 20.53
C ASP A 518 15.06 2.43 20.99
N PRO A 519 15.45 1.27 21.54
CA PRO A 519 16.83 0.93 21.91
C PRO A 519 17.87 1.25 20.84
N GLU A 520 17.50 1.10 19.57
CA GLU A 520 18.40 1.32 18.44
C GLU A 520 18.63 2.80 18.12
N SER A 521 17.73 3.69 18.57
CA SER A 521 17.80 5.13 18.31
C SER A 521 18.91 5.88 19.05
N LEU A 522 19.51 5.28 20.09
CA LEU A 522 20.61 5.93 20.82
C LEU A 522 21.93 5.87 20.04
N THR A 523 22.61 7.01 19.95
CA THR A 523 24.00 7.09 19.46
C THR A 523 24.96 6.32 20.37
N LEU A 524 26.12 5.90 19.85
CA LEU A 524 27.15 5.22 20.66
C LEU A 524 27.56 6.03 21.89
N ALA A 525 27.67 7.37 21.75
CA ALA A 525 27.97 8.27 22.86
C ALA A 525 26.87 8.24 23.92
N GLN A 526 25.59 8.27 23.52
CA GLN A 526 24.46 8.13 24.45
C GLN A 526 24.39 6.75 25.08
N ARG A 527 24.70 5.67 24.34
CA ARG A 527 24.77 4.30 24.89
C ARG A 527 25.88 4.17 25.92
N MET A 528 27.07 4.71 25.64
CA MET A 528 28.18 4.73 26.60
C MET A 528 27.86 5.59 27.82
N ALA A 529 27.27 6.77 27.62
CA ALA A 529 26.83 7.63 28.72
C ALA A 529 25.76 6.94 29.58
N LEU A 530 24.78 6.27 28.97
CA LEU A 530 23.71 5.55 29.66
C LEU A 530 24.26 4.32 30.41
N ARG A 531 25.15 3.54 29.78
CA ARG A 531 25.85 2.41 30.41
C ARG A 531 26.67 2.87 31.63
N ASN A 532 27.42 3.95 31.48
CA ASN A 532 28.23 4.51 32.57
C ASN A 532 27.33 5.05 33.68
N ALA A 533 26.24 5.76 33.35
CA ALA A 533 25.28 6.27 34.32
C ALA A 533 24.60 5.14 35.12
N LEU A 534 24.20 4.05 34.46
CA LEU A 534 23.63 2.87 35.13
C LEU A 534 24.68 2.13 36.00
N ALA A 535 25.89 1.90 35.48
CA ALA A 535 26.93 1.17 36.19
C ALA A 535 27.47 1.94 37.41
N SER A 536 27.54 3.27 37.32
CA SER A 536 27.98 4.16 38.40
C SER A 536 26.86 4.56 39.36
N HIS A 537 25.61 4.16 39.10
CA HIS A 537 24.50 4.49 39.98
C HIS A 537 24.72 3.89 41.39
N PRO A 538 24.60 4.67 42.47
CA PRO A 538 24.85 4.18 43.84
C PRO A 538 23.98 2.97 44.22
N ALA A 539 22.71 3.00 43.80
CA ALA A 539 21.74 1.93 44.06
C ALA A 539 21.80 0.73 43.07
N ALA A 540 22.70 0.72 42.08
CA ALA A 540 22.85 -0.43 41.18
C ALA A 540 23.40 -1.66 41.94
N SER A 541 22.83 -2.83 41.65
CA SER A 541 23.28 -4.12 42.17
C SER A 541 24.60 -4.53 41.53
N ASP A 542 25.35 -5.41 42.21
CA ASP A 542 26.57 -5.97 41.65
C ASP A 542 26.27 -6.88 40.45
N ALA A 543 25.10 -7.53 40.44
CA ALA A 543 24.59 -8.26 39.29
C ALA A 543 24.43 -7.37 38.04
N LEU A 544 23.82 -6.18 38.19
CA LEU A 544 23.65 -5.21 37.10
C LEU A 544 24.99 -4.62 36.66
N ARG A 545 25.86 -4.25 37.61
CA ARG A 545 27.21 -3.76 37.29
C ARG A 545 28.02 -4.78 36.50
N LYS A 546 27.97 -6.05 36.90
CA LYS A 546 28.66 -7.15 36.21
C LYS A 546 28.10 -7.38 34.80
N ALA A 547 26.76 -7.35 34.65
CA ALA A 547 26.12 -7.43 33.33
C ALA A 547 26.54 -6.26 32.42
N LEU A 548 26.70 -5.07 32.98
CA LEU A 548 27.19 -3.87 32.30
C LEU A 548 28.72 -3.83 32.14
N GLN A 549 29.50 -4.78 32.66
CA GLN A 549 30.97 -4.85 32.51
C GLN A 549 31.43 -5.92 31.51
N ALA A 550 30.56 -6.86 31.13
CA ALA A 550 30.91 -7.89 30.15
C ALA A 550 31.50 -7.25 28.88
N PRO A 551 32.64 -7.76 28.37
CA PRO A 551 33.18 -7.30 27.10
C PRO A 551 32.11 -7.57 26.04
N PRO A 552 31.81 -6.61 25.14
CA PRO A 552 30.92 -6.90 24.03
C PRO A 552 31.46 -8.14 23.33
N ALA A 553 30.60 -9.16 23.15
CA ALA A 553 30.93 -10.29 22.29
C ALA A 553 31.55 -9.75 20.99
N ALA A 554 32.56 -10.47 20.47
CA ALA A 554 33.33 -10.05 19.30
C ALA A 554 32.41 -9.35 18.30
N ARG A 555 32.67 -8.05 18.13
CA ARG A 555 31.88 -7.17 17.29
C ARG A 555 31.64 -7.90 15.96
N PRO A 556 30.38 -8.02 15.47
CA PRO A 556 30.23 -7.89 14.03
C PRO A 556 30.96 -6.58 13.67
N PRO A 557 31.73 -6.55 12.58
CA PRO A 557 32.68 -5.48 12.28
C PRO A 557 32.13 -4.09 12.64
N GLN A 558 32.95 -3.21 13.24
CA GLN A 558 32.52 -1.83 13.55
C GLN A 558 31.78 -1.27 12.33
N PRO A 559 30.62 -0.59 12.47
CA PRO A 559 30.19 0.28 11.40
C PRO A 559 31.31 1.31 11.27
N VAL A 560 32.15 1.11 10.26
CA VAL A 560 33.01 2.12 9.65
C VAL A 560 32.22 3.41 9.68
N ASP A 561 32.79 4.58 10.04
CA ASP A 561 32.05 5.83 9.85
C ASP A 561 31.60 5.84 8.41
N LEU A 562 30.31 5.58 8.27
CA LEU A 562 29.81 5.08 7.03
C LEU A 562 29.84 6.33 6.18
N SER A 563 30.69 6.30 5.15
CA SER A 563 30.68 7.32 4.11
C SER A 563 29.23 7.55 3.68
N SER A 564 28.92 8.62 2.95
CA SER A 564 27.55 8.80 2.44
C SER A 564 26.99 7.52 1.78
N MET A 565 27.87 6.73 1.12
CA MET A 565 27.58 5.39 0.64
C MET A 565 27.30 4.37 1.74
N GLY A 566 28.12 4.33 2.79
CA GLY A 566 27.84 3.49 3.95
C GLY A 566 26.49 3.83 4.61
N LYS A 567 26.14 5.12 4.76
CA LYS A 567 24.87 5.55 5.38
C LYS A 567 23.69 5.14 4.52
N LEU A 568 23.85 5.25 3.20
CA LEU A 568 22.91 4.69 2.23
C LEU A 568 22.79 3.17 2.40
N HIS A 569 23.89 2.42 2.50
CA HIS A 569 23.87 0.97 2.70
C HIS A 569 23.20 0.57 4.02
N LEU A 570 23.43 1.31 5.09
CA LEU A 570 22.79 1.07 6.38
C LEU A 570 21.30 1.40 6.34
N SER A 571 20.89 2.46 5.64
CA SER A 571 19.47 2.77 5.41
C SER A 571 18.77 1.67 4.59
N HIS A 572 19.43 1.15 3.55
CA HIS A 572 18.95 0.01 2.77
C HIS A 572 18.94 -1.29 3.60
N ALA A 573 19.75 -1.42 4.66
CA ALA A 573 19.78 -2.60 5.53
C ALA A 573 18.74 -2.55 6.67
N LEU A 574 18.44 -1.37 7.20
CA LEU A 574 17.43 -1.15 8.25
C LEU A 574 16.02 -1.06 7.68
N HIS A 575 15.90 -0.51 6.47
CA HIS A 575 14.66 -0.45 5.70
C HIS A 575 14.93 -1.07 4.34
N PRO A 576 15.17 -2.39 4.29
CA PRO A 576 15.28 -3.08 3.00
C PRO A 576 13.97 -2.84 2.29
N LYS A 577 14.00 -1.93 1.31
CA LYS A 577 12.88 -1.74 0.41
C LYS A 577 12.77 -3.06 -0.32
N THR A 578 11.77 -3.87 0.03
CA THR A 578 11.46 -5.06 -0.74
C THR A 578 11.35 -4.61 -2.18
N PRO A 579 12.23 -5.08 -3.07
CA PRO A 579 12.21 -4.62 -4.45
C PRO A 579 10.82 -4.91 -4.99
N ASP A 580 10.19 -3.89 -5.58
CA ASP A 580 8.97 -4.12 -6.33
C ASP A 580 9.26 -5.26 -7.33
N PRO A 581 8.41 -6.29 -7.40
CA PRO A 581 8.57 -7.32 -8.41
C PRO A 581 8.73 -6.66 -9.77
N LEU A 582 9.63 -7.15 -10.62
CA LEU A 582 9.75 -6.61 -11.98
C LEU A 582 8.49 -6.95 -12.80
N THR A 583 7.91 -8.11 -12.52
CA THR A 583 6.75 -8.64 -13.22
C THR A 583 5.74 -9.25 -12.24
N ARG A 584 4.47 -9.20 -12.62
CA ARG A 584 3.36 -9.94 -12.04
C ARG A 584 3.11 -11.19 -12.88
N ARG A 585 3.00 -12.34 -12.22
CA ARG A 585 2.70 -13.62 -12.88
C ARG A 585 1.19 -13.83 -12.83
N LEU A 586 0.59 -14.06 -13.99
CA LEU A 586 -0.85 -14.30 -14.14
C LEU A 586 -1.08 -15.54 -15.00
N ARG A 587 -1.85 -16.49 -14.49
CA ARG A 587 -2.32 -17.63 -15.28
C ARG A 587 -3.27 -17.15 -16.36
N ILE A 588 -3.13 -17.68 -17.56
CA ILE A 588 -3.93 -17.38 -18.73
C ILE A 588 -4.25 -18.67 -19.47
N PHE A 589 -5.28 -18.65 -20.32
CA PHE A 589 -5.43 -19.68 -21.33
C PHE A 589 -4.43 -19.42 -22.45
N ALA A 590 -3.68 -20.45 -22.85
CA ALA A 590 -2.84 -20.40 -24.03
C ALA A 590 -3.68 -20.59 -25.30
N TYR A 591 -4.64 -21.51 -25.27
CA TYR A 591 -5.54 -21.80 -26.40
C TYR A 591 -7.00 -21.58 -26.00
N ASP A 592 -7.92 -21.71 -26.97
CA ASP A 592 -9.35 -21.63 -26.69
C ASP A 592 -9.76 -22.64 -25.59
N PRO A 593 -10.55 -22.23 -24.58
CA PRO A 593 -10.93 -23.11 -23.46
C PRO A 593 -11.57 -24.44 -23.87
N SER A 594 -12.25 -24.48 -25.02
CA SER A 594 -12.84 -25.71 -25.57
C SER A 594 -11.82 -26.82 -25.80
N LEU A 595 -10.54 -26.48 -25.99
CA LEU A 595 -9.44 -27.42 -26.18
C LEU A 595 -8.93 -28.01 -24.86
N GLY A 596 -9.16 -27.38 -23.71
CA GLY A 596 -8.79 -27.93 -22.39
C GLY A 596 -9.55 -29.21 -22.00
N ARG A 597 -10.53 -29.62 -22.81
CA ARG A 597 -11.44 -30.74 -22.53
C ARG A 597 -10.93 -32.10 -22.99
N SER A 598 -9.84 -32.14 -23.77
CA SER A 598 -9.15 -33.38 -24.13
C SER A 598 -7.90 -33.59 -23.27
N LEU A 599 -7.67 -34.83 -22.84
CA LEU A 599 -6.49 -35.22 -22.06
C LEU A 599 -5.18 -34.93 -22.81
N ASP A 600 -5.20 -34.94 -24.14
CA ASP A 600 -4.03 -34.69 -24.99
C ASP A 600 -3.61 -33.21 -25.05
N THR A 601 -4.49 -32.30 -24.59
CA THR A 601 -4.33 -30.85 -24.67
C THR A 601 -4.41 -30.16 -23.30
N LEU A 602 -4.82 -30.89 -22.25
CA LEU A 602 -4.93 -30.39 -20.87
C LEU A 602 -3.62 -29.75 -20.36
N SER A 603 -2.47 -30.36 -20.64
CA SER A 603 -1.16 -29.90 -20.16
C SER A 603 -0.61 -28.67 -20.88
N ILE A 604 -1.25 -28.24 -21.98
CA ILE A 604 -0.78 -27.12 -22.83
C ILE A 604 -1.79 -25.98 -22.93
N ASN A 605 -2.99 -26.15 -22.36
CA ASN A 605 -4.06 -25.15 -22.45
C ASN A 605 -3.87 -23.98 -21.48
N GLU A 606 -3.09 -24.16 -20.42
CA GLU A 606 -2.83 -23.14 -19.41
C GLU A 606 -1.35 -22.75 -19.43
N THR A 607 -1.08 -21.45 -19.30
CA THR A 607 0.29 -20.93 -19.14
C THR A 607 0.30 -19.72 -18.22
N VAL A 608 1.50 -19.22 -17.88
CA VAL A 608 1.67 -18.08 -16.98
C VAL A 608 2.32 -16.92 -17.73
N ALA A 609 1.56 -15.84 -17.91
CA ALA A 609 2.06 -14.59 -18.46
C ALA A 609 2.75 -13.75 -17.37
N GLN A 610 3.93 -13.20 -17.70
CA GLN A 610 4.69 -12.33 -16.78
C GLN A 610 4.48 -10.84 -17.12
N VAL A 611 3.40 -10.21 -16.70
CA VAL A 611 3.13 -8.79 -17.05
C VAL A 611 3.96 -7.82 -16.23
N ARG A 612 4.20 -6.60 -16.73
CA ARG A 612 4.87 -5.53 -15.95
C ARG A 612 4.17 -5.34 -14.61
N TRP A 613 4.96 -5.16 -13.54
CA TRP A 613 4.41 -4.81 -12.24
C TRP A 613 3.97 -3.34 -12.20
N GLU A 614 2.74 -3.13 -11.75
CA GLU A 614 2.17 -1.82 -11.47
C GLU A 614 1.83 -1.75 -9.97
N SER A 615 2.52 -0.89 -9.22
CA SER A 615 2.41 -0.81 -7.75
C SER A 615 1.05 -0.26 -7.29
N GLU A 616 0.44 0.63 -8.07
CA GLU A 616 -0.86 1.26 -7.79
C GLU A 616 -2.00 0.65 -8.62
N LEU A 617 -1.94 -0.66 -8.91
CA LEU A 617 -3.00 -1.36 -9.65
C LEU A 617 -4.27 -1.51 -8.79
N GLY A 618 -5.38 -0.88 -9.20
CA GLY A 618 -6.68 -0.98 -8.53
C GLY A 618 -7.51 -2.20 -8.99
N PRO A 619 -8.57 -2.60 -8.24
CA PRO A 619 -9.48 -3.68 -8.64
C PRO A 619 -10.19 -3.40 -9.97
N GLY A 620 -10.48 -4.46 -10.74
CA GLY A 620 -11.00 -4.32 -12.10
C GLY A 620 -9.87 -3.73 -12.93
N PRO A 621 -8.79 -4.52 -13.16
CA PRO A 621 -7.41 -4.08 -13.09
C PRO A 621 -7.24 -2.71 -13.76
N THR A 622 -7.06 -1.71 -12.90
CA THR A 622 -6.99 -0.30 -13.31
C THR A 622 -5.57 0.19 -13.05
N GLY A 623 -4.76 0.16 -14.12
CA GLY A 623 -3.34 0.52 -14.11
C GLY A 623 -3.05 1.86 -14.79
N GLU A 624 -1.81 2.05 -15.24
CA GLU A 624 -1.39 3.20 -16.06
C GLU A 624 -1.95 3.11 -17.48
N TYR A 625 -1.99 1.91 -18.06
CA TYR A 625 -2.37 1.69 -19.46
C TYR A 625 -3.83 1.30 -19.66
N ILE A 626 -4.34 0.41 -18.81
CA ILE A 626 -5.59 -0.31 -18.99
C ILE A 626 -6.53 -0.05 -17.81
N GLU A 627 -7.83 0.02 -18.10
CA GLU A 627 -8.93 0.00 -17.13
C GLU A 627 -9.93 -1.09 -17.56
N VAL A 628 -10.08 -2.15 -16.76
CA VAL A 628 -11.05 -3.21 -17.08
C VAL A 628 -12.38 -2.94 -16.38
N VAL A 629 -13.43 -2.74 -17.18
CA VAL A 629 -14.79 -2.43 -16.71
C VAL A 629 -15.73 -3.54 -17.18
N ASP A 630 -16.12 -4.41 -16.26
CA ASP A 630 -16.87 -5.62 -16.60
C ASP A 630 -18.38 -5.43 -16.38
N VAL A 631 -19.01 -4.74 -17.32
CA VAL A 631 -20.46 -4.54 -17.40
C VAL A 631 -20.99 -5.40 -18.54
N ASP A 632 -22.03 -6.18 -18.28
CA ASP A 632 -22.78 -6.97 -19.25
C ASP A 632 -24.15 -6.33 -19.50
N PRO A 633 -24.30 -5.52 -20.57
CA PRO A 633 -25.56 -4.87 -20.87
C PRO A 633 -26.68 -5.86 -21.22
N ALA A 634 -26.35 -7.02 -21.79
CA ALA A 634 -27.35 -8.02 -22.19
C ALA A 634 -27.97 -8.73 -20.97
N SER A 635 -27.20 -8.87 -19.89
CA SER A 635 -27.65 -9.41 -18.61
C SER A 635 -28.04 -8.32 -17.59
N ALA A 636 -27.89 -7.04 -17.95
CA ALA A 636 -28.12 -5.88 -17.07
C ALA A 636 -27.36 -5.96 -15.73
N CYS A 637 -26.14 -6.50 -15.73
CA CYS A 637 -25.33 -6.68 -14.52
C CYS A 637 -23.91 -6.12 -14.67
N CYS A 638 -23.27 -5.85 -13.54
CA CYS A 638 -21.86 -5.51 -13.43
C CYS A 638 -21.17 -6.60 -12.62
N TYR A 639 -20.17 -7.27 -13.19
CA TYR A 639 -19.44 -8.32 -12.51
C TYR A 639 -18.45 -7.73 -11.49
N ALA A 640 -18.16 -8.49 -10.43
CA ALA A 640 -17.25 -8.03 -9.39
C ALA A 640 -15.84 -7.80 -9.97
N PRO A 641 -15.18 -6.68 -9.67
CA PRO A 641 -13.82 -6.41 -10.14
C PRO A 641 -12.82 -7.39 -9.51
N VAL A 642 -11.87 -7.91 -10.30
CA VAL A 642 -10.75 -8.70 -9.76
C VAL A 642 -9.69 -7.78 -9.14
N ASP A 643 -9.29 -8.05 -7.90
CA ASP A 643 -8.19 -7.36 -7.24
C ASP A 643 -6.89 -8.17 -7.36
N LEU A 644 -6.11 -7.90 -8.41
CA LEU A 644 -4.86 -8.61 -8.65
C LEU A 644 -3.78 -8.33 -7.59
N ASN A 645 -3.93 -7.30 -6.74
CA ASN A 645 -3.05 -7.00 -5.61
C ASN A 645 -3.43 -7.74 -4.32
N HIS A 646 -4.52 -8.50 -4.34
CA HIS A 646 -4.90 -9.33 -3.20
C HIS A 646 -3.79 -10.35 -2.86
N PRO A 647 -3.33 -10.46 -1.60
CA PRO A 647 -2.21 -11.32 -1.22
C PRO A 647 -2.35 -12.79 -1.65
N ASN A 648 -3.57 -13.34 -1.60
CA ASN A 648 -3.83 -14.71 -2.06
C ASN A 648 -3.61 -14.90 -3.57
N LEU A 649 -3.95 -13.90 -4.39
CA LEU A 649 -3.75 -13.97 -5.84
C LEU A 649 -2.28 -13.74 -6.22
N LEU A 650 -1.58 -12.87 -5.47
CA LEU A 650 -0.13 -12.71 -5.61
C LEU A 650 0.63 -14.01 -5.33
N ALA A 651 0.17 -14.81 -4.37
CA ALA A 651 0.78 -16.09 -4.02
C ALA A 651 0.46 -17.22 -5.03
N SER A 652 -0.60 -17.11 -5.83
CA SER A 652 -1.10 -18.18 -6.71
C SER A 652 -0.86 -17.96 -8.21
N ASP A 653 -0.08 -16.94 -8.58
CA ASP A 653 0.06 -16.47 -9.96
C ASP A 653 -1.30 -16.02 -10.56
N GLY A 654 -2.15 -15.37 -9.77
CA GLY A 654 -3.50 -14.95 -10.15
C GLY A 654 -4.57 -16.03 -9.96
N LEU A 655 -5.76 -15.78 -10.50
CA LEU A 655 -6.87 -16.73 -10.56
C LEU A 655 -6.53 -17.90 -11.50
N ALA A 656 -6.98 -19.10 -11.13
CA ALA A 656 -6.91 -20.26 -12.01
C ALA A 656 -7.80 -20.04 -13.26
N PRO A 657 -7.37 -20.51 -14.45
CA PRO A 657 -8.16 -20.42 -15.66
C PRO A 657 -9.56 -21.01 -15.51
N SER A 658 -10.57 -20.27 -15.94
CA SER A 658 -11.97 -20.63 -15.75
C SER A 658 -12.87 -19.97 -16.80
N GLU A 659 -13.73 -20.77 -17.45
CA GLU A 659 -14.79 -20.30 -18.37
C GLU A 659 -16.00 -19.70 -17.62
N ALA A 660 -16.15 -20.03 -16.34
CA ALA A 660 -17.34 -19.68 -15.55
C ALA A 660 -17.12 -18.49 -14.61
N ASN A 661 -15.87 -18.01 -14.45
CA ASN A 661 -15.53 -16.93 -13.53
C ASN A 661 -15.24 -15.61 -14.28
N PRO A 662 -16.16 -14.62 -14.25
CA PRO A 662 -15.94 -13.31 -14.87
C PRO A 662 -14.68 -12.58 -14.39
N GLN A 663 -14.27 -12.78 -13.13
CA GLN A 663 -13.02 -12.20 -12.62
C GLN A 663 -11.79 -12.75 -13.33
N PHE A 664 -11.82 -14.01 -13.77
CA PHE A 664 -10.76 -14.56 -14.60
C PHE A 664 -10.77 -13.97 -16.01
N HIS A 665 -11.95 -13.67 -16.58
CA HIS A 665 -12.06 -13.02 -17.90
C HIS A 665 -11.40 -11.63 -17.87
N GLN A 666 -11.58 -10.89 -16.77
CA GLN A 666 -10.90 -9.63 -16.53
C GLN A 666 -9.38 -9.79 -16.41
N GLN A 667 -8.90 -10.80 -15.69
CA GLN A 667 -7.47 -11.12 -15.58
C GLN A 667 -6.86 -11.46 -16.93
N MET A 668 -7.53 -12.31 -17.71
CA MET A 668 -7.11 -12.76 -19.03
C MET A 668 -6.95 -11.57 -19.98
N ALA A 669 -8.00 -10.75 -20.11
CA ALA A 669 -7.98 -9.60 -20.99
C ALA A 669 -6.89 -8.57 -20.60
N TYR A 670 -6.75 -8.28 -19.29
CA TYR A 670 -5.69 -7.41 -18.81
C TYR A 670 -4.29 -7.97 -19.08
N ALA A 671 -4.07 -9.25 -18.80
CA ALA A 671 -2.75 -9.87 -18.90
C ALA A 671 -2.21 -9.81 -20.34
N ILE A 672 -3.07 -10.13 -21.30
CA ILE A 672 -2.71 -10.17 -22.72
C ILE A 672 -2.51 -8.76 -23.26
N SER A 673 -3.41 -7.82 -22.97
CA SER A 673 -3.26 -6.44 -23.42
C SER A 673 -1.97 -5.81 -22.89
N MET A 674 -1.63 -6.04 -21.61
CA MET A 674 -0.37 -5.56 -21.04
C MET A 674 0.85 -6.21 -21.68
N LYS A 675 0.77 -7.49 -22.09
CA LYS A 675 1.83 -8.14 -22.86
C LYS A 675 2.01 -7.55 -24.25
N THR A 676 0.92 -7.28 -24.95
CA THR A 676 0.97 -6.62 -26.26
C THR A 676 1.61 -5.23 -26.15
N ILE A 677 1.24 -4.44 -25.14
CA ILE A 677 1.87 -3.14 -24.87
C ILE A 677 3.37 -3.28 -24.62
N GLU A 678 3.79 -4.25 -23.81
CA GLU A 678 5.21 -4.49 -23.51
C GLU A 678 6.02 -4.80 -24.77
N HIS A 679 5.50 -5.62 -25.67
CA HIS A 679 6.13 -5.90 -26.96
C HIS A 679 6.31 -4.62 -27.80
N PHE A 680 5.29 -3.76 -27.83
CA PHE A 680 5.36 -2.49 -28.54
C PHE A 680 6.42 -1.56 -27.99
N GLU A 681 6.39 -1.33 -26.68
CA GLU A 681 7.34 -0.44 -26.04
C GLU A 681 8.79 -0.95 -26.21
N LYS A 682 9.02 -2.26 -25.99
CA LYS A 682 10.34 -2.87 -26.15
C LYS A 682 10.87 -2.75 -27.58
N ALA A 683 10.03 -2.95 -28.59
CA ALA A 683 10.42 -2.82 -29.98
C ALA A 683 10.66 -1.35 -30.37
N LEU A 684 9.77 -0.43 -29.97
CA LEU A 684 9.86 0.98 -30.33
C LEU A 684 10.94 1.75 -29.55
N GLY A 685 11.28 1.30 -28.34
CA GLY A 685 12.27 1.93 -27.46
C GLY A 685 11.73 3.15 -26.70
N ARG A 686 10.41 3.23 -26.52
CA ARG A 686 9.71 4.35 -25.84
C ARG A 686 8.33 3.90 -25.33
N VAL A 687 7.78 4.64 -24.37
CA VAL A 687 6.39 4.41 -23.94
C VAL A 687 5.38 4.68 -25.05
N SER A 688 4.30 3.88 -25.12
CA SER A 688 3.27 3.97 -26.15
C SER A 688 2.13 4.91 -25.73
N LEU A 689 1.61 5.71 -26.66
CA LEU A 689 0.49 6.62 -26.42
C LEU A 689 -0.79 6.11 -27.07
N TRP A 690 -1.91 6.26 -26.38
CA TRP A 690 -3.22 6.03 -26.98
C TRP A 690 -3.59 7.21 -27.88
N ALA A 691 -4.39 6.95 -28.90
CA ALA A 691 -4.92 8.00 -29.76
C ALA A 691 -5.69 9.04 -28.91
N PRO A 692 -5.42 10.34 -29.07
CA PRO A 692 -6.13 11.36 -28.31
C PRO A 692 -7.61 11.39 -28.69
N ARG A 693 -8.45 11.83 -27.75
CA ARG A 693 -9.88 12.07 -28.01
C ARG A 693 -10.06 13.48 -28.56
N GLU A 694 -10.77 13.61 -29.67
CA GLU A 694 -11.16 14.91 -30.21
C GLU A 694 -12.38 15.42 -29.45
N VAL A 695 -12.29 16.63 -28.92
CA VAL A 695 -13.38 17.30 -28.20
C VAL A 695 -13.66 18.65 -28.84
N GLU A 696 -14.93 18.96 -29.05
CA GLU A 696 -15.36 20.25 -29.57
C GLU A 696 -15.44 21.28 -28.44
N VAL A 697 -14.65 22.33 -28.54
CA VAL A 697 -14.69 23.47 -27.63
C VAL A 697 -15.40 24.61 -28.34
N ARG A 698 -16.56 25.01 -27.83
CA ARG A 698 -17.31 26.17 -28.31
C ARG A 698 -16.71 27.44 -27.70
N GLY A 699 -16.38 28.41 -28.53
CA GLY A 699 -15.85 29.71 -28.12
C GLY A 699 -16.22 30.81 -29.11
N ALA A 700 -15.58 31.96 -29.00
CA ALA A 700 -15.65 33.01 -30.01
C ALA A 700 -14.30 33.08 -30.76
N ASP A 701 -14.33 33.32 -32.07
CA ASP A 701 -13.11 33.64 -32.82
C ASP A 701 -12.57 35.03 -32.44
N ASN A 702 -11.43 35.43 -33.03
CA ASN A 702 -10.82 36.74 -32.75
C ASN A 702 -11.73 37.94 -33.16
N ALA A 703 -12.81 37.70 -33.90
CA ALA A 703 -13.81 38.68 -34.34
C ALA A 703 -15.12 38.60 -33.53
N GLY A 704 -15.22 37.73 -32.52
CA GLY A 704 -16.40 37.57 -31.67
C GLY A 704 -17.48 36.62 -32.22
N ASN A 705 -17.26 35.96 -33.36
CA ASN A 705 -18.23 35.00 -33.91
C ASN A 705 -18.14 33.65 -33.20
N PRO A 706 -19.26 32.93 -33.01
CA PRO A 706 -19.24 31.57 -32.48
C PRO A 706 -18.32 30.68 -33.32
N SER A 707 -17.29 30.12 -32.71
CA SER A 707 -16.36 29.16 -33.33
C SER A 707 -16.33 27.87 -32.54
N VAL A 708 -16.35 26.75 -33.26
CA VAL A 708 -16.12 25.42 -32.69
C VAL A 708 -14.70 25.03 -33.05
N ARG A 709 -13.82 24.95 -32.04
CA ARG A 709 -12.45 24.47 -32.22
C ARG A 709 -12.35 23.03 -31.75
N LYS A 710 -11.83 22.16 -32.60
CA LYS A 710 -11.51 20.78 -32.25
C LYS A 710 -10.21 20.76 -31.45
N HIS A 711 -10.27 20.21 -30.24
CA HIS A 711 -9.13 20.09 -29.34
C HIS A 711 -8.81 18.61 -29.08
N LEU A 712 -7.53 18.26 -29.03
CA LEU A 712 -7.08 16.90 -28.73
C LEU A 712 -6.86 16.74 -27.23
N ARG A 713 -7.59 15.82 -26.60
CA ARG A 713 -7.46 15.48 -25.19
C ARG A 713 -6.67 14.19 -25.01
N TYR A 714 -5.72 14.20 -24.07
CA TYR A 714 -4.97 13.01 -23.67
C TYR A 714 -5.90 11.90 -23.14
N VAL A 715 -5.64 10.67 -23.57
CA VAL A 715 -6.33 9.46 -23.11
C VAL A 715 -5.36 8.67 -22.23
N PRO A 716 -5.56 8.65 -20.90
CA PRO A 716 -4.66 7.94 -20.02
C PRO A 716 -4.78 6.42 -20.18
N ARG A 717 -6.01 5.89 -20.24
CA ARG A 717 -6.27 4.44 -20.21
C ARG A 717 -7.14 4.01 -21.39
N LEU A 718 -6.83 2.84 -21.94
CA LEU A 718 -7.72 2.10 -22.84
C LEU A 718 -8.67 1.28 -21.97
N ARG A 719 -9.98 1.39 -22.24
CA ARG A 719 -10.98 0.61 -21.50
C ARG A 719 -11.18 -0.76 -22.12
N ILE A 720 -11.35 -1.78 -21.30
CA ILE A 720 -11.68 -3.13 -21.76
C ILE A 720 -12.98 -3.57 -21.14
N TYR A 721 -13.91 -4.05 -21.97
CA TYR A 721 -15.20 -4.58 -21.57
C TYR A 721 -15.26 -6.06 -21.97
N PRO A 722 -14.95 -7.00 -21.05
CA PRO A 722 -14.93 -8.44 -21.33
C PRO A 722 -16.27 -9.01 -21.81
N HIS A 723 -17.39 -8.42 -21.36
CA HIS A 723 -18.75 -8.85 -21.70
C HIS A 723 -19.58 -7.73 -22.34
N ALA A 724 -18.98 -6.98 -23.27
CA ALA A 724 -19.56 -5.78 -23.85
C ALA A 724 -20.84 -6.02 -24.66
N LEU A 725 -20.93 -7.15 -25.36
CA LEU A 725 -22.03 -7.46 -26.27
C LEU A 725 -22.29 -8.97 -26.38
N ARG A 726 -23.57 -9.35 -26.46
CA ARG A 726 -23.98 -10.73 -26.71
C ARG A 726 -24.05 -11.03 -28.22
N LYS A 727 -22.91 -10.98 -28.90
CA LYS A 727 -22.73 -11.37 -30.31
C LYS A 727 -21.39 -12.07 -30.51
N ASP A 728 -21.28 -12.79 -31.61
CA ASP A 728 -20.06 -13.37 -32.17
C ASP A 728 -19.13 -12.30 -32.75
N ASN A 729 -18.80 -11.28 -31.95
CA ASN A 729 -17.99 -10.17 -32.40
C ASN A 729 -17.13 -9.60 -31.26
N ALA A 730 -15.93 -9.16 -31.57
CA ALA A 730 -15.02 -8.40 -30.73
C ALA A 730 -14.40 -7.30 -31.59
N TYR A 731 -14.25 -6.09 -31.06
CA TYR A 731 -13.62 -5.00 -31.81
C TYR A 731 -13.08 -3.88 -30.90
N TYR A 732 -12.04 -3.20 -31.35
CA TYR A 732 -11.60 -1.91 -30.85
C TYR A 732 -12.52 -0.79 -31.37
N SER A 733 -13.11 -0.02 -30.46
CA SER A 733 -13.88 1.20 -30.76
C SER A 733 -12.97 2.44 -30.64
N PRO A 734 -12.63 3.11 -31.76
CA PRO A 734 -11.80 4.30 -31.72
C PRO A 734 -12.52 5.52 -31.15
N GLU A 735 -13.84 5.58 -31.23
CA GLU A 735 -14.64 6.66 -30.64
C GLU A 735 -14.63 6.57 -29.11
N LYS A 736 -14.92 5.37 -28.59
CA LYS A 736 -14.94 5.11 -27.14
C LYS A 736 -13.54 5.00 -26.56
N LYS A 737 -12.53 4.71 -27.38
CA LYS A 737 -11.18 4.30 -26.95
C LYS A 737 -11.29 3.10 -26.01
N ALA A 738 -11.92 2.04 -26.52
CA ALA A 738 -12.24 0.85 -25.75
C ALA A 738 -12.24 -0.42 -26.58
N LEU A 739 -11.87 -1.54 -25.95
CA LEU A 739 -12.01 -2.90 -26.46
C LEU A 739 -13.37 -3.43 -26.03
N LEU A 740 -14.20 -3.82 -27.00
CA LEU A 740 -15.54 -4.36 -26.78
C LEU A 740 -15.52 -5.85 -27.15
N LEU A 741 -15.47 -6.71 -26.13
CA LEU A 741 -15.35 -8.15 -26.29
C LEU A 741 -16.74 -8.78 -26.11
N GLY A 742 -17.14 -9.60 -27.08
CA GLY A 742 -18.44 -10.25 -27.09
C GLY A 742 -18.45 -11.70 -26.59
N TYR A 743 -19.66 -12.21 -26.37
CA TYR A 743 -19.90 -13.61 -26.08
C TYR A 743 -21.17 -14.11 -26.77
N PHE A 744 -21.19 -15.38 -27.13
CA PHE A 744 -22.27 -16.00 -27.91
C PHE A 744 -22.37 -17.49 -27.63
N VAL A 745 -23.46 -18.13 -28.04
CA VAL A 745 -23.64 -19.57 -27.84
C VAL A 745 -23.30 -20.28 -29.14
N ALA A 746 -22.47 -21.33 -29.07
CA ALA A 746 -22.11 -22.12 -30.25
C ALA A 746 -23.37 -22.72 -30.92
N ARG A 747 -23.44 -22.70 -32.26
CA ARG A 747 -24.51 -23.39 -33.00
C ARG A 747 -24.39 -24.91 -32.76
N PRO A 748 -25.48 -25.64 -32.50
CA PRO A 748 -25.42 -27.08 -32.27
C PRO A 748 -24.92 -27.81 -33.53
N GLY A 749 -23.67 -28.27 -33.50
CA GLY A 749 -23.05 -29.09 -34.56
C GLY A 749 -22.63 -30.46 -34.03
N SER A 750 -23.23 -31.51 -34.58
CA SER A 750 -22.92 -32.98 -34.62
C SER A 750 -22.25 -33.71 -33.43
N SER A 751 -21.97 -33.06 -32.30
CA SER A 751 -21.17 -33.59 -31.19
C SER A 751 -21.97 -33.78 -29.89
N GLY A 752 -23.27 -33.45 -29.88
CA GLY A 752 -24.17 -33.74 -28.75
C GLY A 752 -23.90 -32.96 -27.45
N ALA A 753 -22.96 -32.01 -27.44
CA ALA A 753 -22.65 -31.18 -26.29
C ALA A 753 -23.73 -30.09 -26.08
N PRO A 754 -24.04 -29.70 -24.81
CA PRO A 754 -24.95 -28.59 -24.52
C PRO A 754 -24.45 -27.28 -25.14
N SER A 755 -25.39 -26.39 -25.46
CA SER A 755 -25.12 -25.09 -26.07
C SER A 755 -24.43 -24.15 -25.07
N GLU A 756 -23.10 -24.14 -25.07
CA GLU A 756 -22.30 -23.38 -24.11
C GLU A 756 -21.91 -21.99 -24.64
N PRO A 757 -21.79 -20.99 -23.74
CA PRO A 757 -21.32 -19.66 -24.09
C PRO A 757 -19.81 -19.66 -24.35
N ILE A 758 -19.42 -19.11 -25.50
CA ILE A 758 -18.04 -18.84 -25.89
C ILE A 758 -17.77 -17.36 -25.63
N PHE A 759 -16.65 -17.07 -24.95
CA PHE A 759 -16.25 -15.73 -24.55
C PHE A 759 -15.00 -15.30 -25.33
N THR A 760 -15.11 -14.25 -26.13
CA THR A 760 -13.95 -13.72 -26.88
C THR A 760 -12.86 -13.16 -25.96
N ALA A 761 -13.22 -12.74 -24.74
CA ALA A 761 -12.29 -12.30 -23.70
C ALA A 761 -11.38 -13.42 -23.16
N LEU A 762 -11.69 -14.69 -23.45
CA LEU A 762 -10.86 -15.84 -23.12
C LEU A 762 -9.91 -16.26 -24.24
N SER A 763 -9.98 -15.61 -25.41
CA SER A 763 -9.06 -15.88 -26.50
C SER A 763 -7.83 -14.99 -26.38
N HIS A 764 -6.65 -15.63 -26.28
CA HIS A 764 -5.37 -14.93 -26.27
C HIS A 764 -5.23 -14.00 -27.49
N ASP A 765 -5.60 -14.53 -28.64
CA ASP A 765 -5.27 -13.90 -29.91
C ASP A 765 -6.25 -12.78 -30.26
N ILE A 766 -7.53 -12.94 -29.95
CA ILE A 766 -8.52 -11.85 -30.12
C ILE A 766 -8.14 -10.65 -29.26
N VAL A 767 -7.79 -10.86 -27.98
CA VAL A 767 -7.42 -9.73 -27.11
C VAL A 767 -6.15 -9.05 -27.61
N ALA A 768 -5.14 -9.81 -28.04
CA ALA A 768 -3.90 -9.26 -28.60
C ALA A 768 -4.13 -8.51 -29.93
N HIS A 769 -4.97 -9.05 -30.81
CA HIS A 769 -5.37 -8.47 -32.08
C HIS A 769 -6.07 -7.12 -31.87
N GLU A 770 -7.11 -7.08 -31.02
CA GLU A 770 -7.86 -5.85 -30.77
C GLU A 770 -7.02 -4.79 -30.04
N THR A 771 -6.17 -5.21 -29.10
CA THR A 771 -5.20 -4.31 -28.44
C THR A 771 -4.24 -3.70 -29.46
N THR A 772 -3.86 -4.46 -30.50
CA THR A 772 -2.98 -3.98 -31.56
C THR A 772 -3.62 -2.87 -32.39
N HIS A 773 -4.92 -2.95 -32.69
CA HIS A 773 -5.62 -1.85 -33.35
C HIS A 773 -5.58 -0.56 -32.53
N ALA A 774 -5.75 -0.65 -31.20
CA ALA A 774 -5.67 0.51 -30.31
C ALA A 774 -4.28 1.15 -30.30
N LEU A 775 -3.22 0.33 -30.30
CA LEU A 775 -1.83 0.79 -30.37
C LEU A 775 -1.50 1.41 -31.74
N LEU A 776 -1.99 0.80 -32.82
CA LEU A 776 -1.78 1.30 -34.17
C LEU A 776 -2.55 2.62 -34.41
N ASP A 777 -3.78 2.78 -33.90
CA ASP A 777 -4.51 4.07 -33.91
C ASP A 777 -3.76 5.15 -33.13
N GLY A 778 -3.08 4.77 -32.04
CA GLY A 778 -2.23 5.67 -31.26
C GLY A 778 -0.98 6.15 -31.99
N LEU A 779 -0.34 5.26 -32.76
CA LEU A 779 0.88 5.58 -33.50
C LEU A 779 0.62 6.20 -34.87
N HIS A 780 -0.30 5.63 -35.65
CA HIS A 780 -0.63 5.98 -37.04
C HIS A 780 -2.13 6.21 -37.22
N ARG A 781 -2.66 7.24 -36.56
CA ARG A 781 -4.11 7.57 -36.58
C ARG A 781 -4.74 7.65 -37.98
N ARG A 782 -3.96 8.00 -39.02
CA ARG A 782 -4.43 8.15 -40.40
C ARG A 782 -4.61 6.82 -41.14
N PHE A 783 -4.11 5.71 -40.62
CA PHE A 783 -4.31 4.39 -41.23
C PHE A 783 -5.75 3.86 -41.05
N ARG A 784 -6.60 4.58 -40.31
CA ARG A 784 -8.04 4.33 -40.28
C ARG A 784 -8.78 4.87 -41.52
N GLU A 785 -8.15 5.74 -42.29
CA GLU A 785 -8.75 6.33 -43.49
C GLU A 785 -8.47 5.38 -44.68
N PRO A 786 -9.49 4.79 -45.34
CA PRO A 786 -9.28 3.85 -46.43
C PRO A 786 -8.87 4.58 -47.72
N THR A 787 -7.58 4.93 -47.83
CA THR A 787 -7.05 5.64 -49.01
C THR A 787 -6.72 4.69 -50.17
N ASN A 788 -6.41 3.43 -49.88
CA ASN A 788 -6.23 2.35 -50.84
C ASN A 788 -6.59 0.99 -50.19
N PRO A 789 -6.74 -0.11 -50.97
CA PRO A 789 -7.12 -1.43 -50.44
C PRO A 789 -6.18 -2.02 -49.38
N ASP A 790 -4.89 -1.68 -49.42
CA ASP A 790 -3.89 -2.19 -48.47
C ASP A 790 -4.05 -1.58 -47.09
N VAL A 791 -4.64 -0.38 -46.95
CA VAL A 791 -4.62 0.35 -45.67
C VAL A 791 -5.41 -0.39 -44.59
N LEU A 792 -6.64 -0.79 -44.89
CA LEU A 792 -7.46 -1.58 -43.98
C LEU A 792 -6.93 -3.02 -43.86
N ALA A 793 -6.49 -3.62 -44.98
CA ALA A 793 -5.90 -4.96 -44.97
C ALA A 793 -4.60 -5.03 -44.15
N PHE A 794 -3.82 -3.94 -44.11
CA PHE A 794 -2.64 -3.81 -43.28
C PHE A 794 -3.00 -3.73 -41.80
N HIS A 795 -4.08 -3.02 -41.44
CA HIS A 795 -4.59 -2.97 -40.08
C HIS A 795 -4.91 -4.37 -39.52
N GLU A 796 -5.62 -5.18 -40.31
CA GLU A 796 -5.96 -6.57 -39.97
C GLU A 796 -4.71 -7.45 -39.93
N ALA A 797 -3.94 -7.46 -41.02
CA ALA A 797 -2.74 -8.28 -41.12
C ALA A 797 -1.71 -7.99 -40.03
N PHE A 798 -1.55 -6.73 -39.66
CA PHE A 798 -0.61 -6.34 -38.62
C PHE A 798 -1.08 -6.80 -37.23
N ALA A 799 -2.37 -6.70 -36.94
CA ALA A 799 -2.96 -7.24 -35.71
C ALA A 799 -2.80 -8.77 -35.64
N ASP A 800 -2.97 -9.48 -36.76
CA ASP A 800 -2.74 -10.92 -36.86
C ASP A 800 -1.28 -11.30 -36.66
N ILE A 801 -0.34 -10.57 -37.28
CA ILE A 801 1.10 -10.76 -37.06
C ILE A 801 1.43 -10.63 -35.57
N VAL A 802 0.91 -9.59 -34.91
CA VAL A 802 1.18 -9.39 -33.47
C VAL A 802 0.58 -10.52 -32.64
N ALA A 803 -0.69 -10.87 -32.85
CA ALA A 803 -1.35 -11.95 -32.10
C ALA A 803 -0.63 -13.29 -32.28
N LEU A 804 -0.37 -13.69 -33.53
CA LEU A 804 0.31 -14.94 -33.89
C LEU A 804 1.71 -15.04 -33.28
N PHE A 805 2.55 -14.02 -33.47
CA PHE A 805 3.92 -14.09 -32.99
C PHE A 805 4.04 -13.85 -31.47
N GLN A 806 3.12 -13.10 -30.86
CA GLN A 806 3.02 -13.03 -29.40
C GLN A 806 2.69 -14.41 -28.83
N HIS A 807 1.74 -15.13 -29.42
CA HIS A 807 1.42 -16.50 -29.03
C HIS A 807 2.64 -17.43 -29.17
N PHE A 808 3.41 -17.30 -30.25
CA PHE A 808 4.65 -18.09 -30.44
C PHE A 808 5.78 -17.73 -29.47
N THR A 809 5.62 -16.69 -28.65
CA THR A 809 6.53 -16.46 -27.52
C THR A 809 6.19 -17.30 -26.28
N LEU A 810 5.03 -17.98 -26.26
CA LEU A 810 4.63 -18.90 -25.20
C LEU A 810 5.39 -20.23 -25.34
N ARG A 811 6.48 -20.34 -24.60
CA ARG A 811 7.42 -21.48 -24.67
C ARG A 811 6.73 -22.83 -24.46
N ASP A 812 5.87 -22.95 -23.45
CA ASP A 812 5.23 -24.23 -23.08
C ASP A 812 4.30 -24.74 -24.18
N SER A 813 3.49 -23.83 -24.74
CA SER A 813 2.62 -24.06 -25.88
C SER A 813 3.43 -24.51 -27.10
N LEU A 814 4.50 -23.79 -27.45
CA LEU A 814 5.33 -24.09 -28.61
C LEU A 814 6.15 -25.38 -28.47
N ARG A 815 6.63 -25.70 -27.26
CA ARG A 815 7.41 -26.90 -26.98
C ARG A 815 6.65 -28.17 -27.34
N SER A 816 5.39 -28.24 -26.94
CA SER A 816 4.52 -29.37 -27.24
C SER A 816 4.39 -29.61 -28.75
N GLN A 817 4.41 -28.51 -29.52
CA GLN A 817 4.33 -28.56 -30.98
C GLN A 817 5.61 -29.06 -31.60
N ILE A 818 6.76 -28.60 -31.12
CA ILE A 818 8.06 -29.03 -31.62
C ILE A 818 8.31 -30.52 -31.33
N VAL A 819 7.82 -31.03 -30.20
CA VAL A 819 7.88 -32.47 -29.90
C VAL A 819 7.01 -33.26 -30.88
N LYS A 820 5.75 -32.84 -31.10
CA LYS A 820 4.84 -33.47 -32.08
C LYS A 820 5.38 -33.40 -33.51
N SER A 821 6.02 -32.29 -33.86
CA SER A 821 6.62 -32.04 -35.18
C SER A 821 7.94 -32.74 -35.43
N ARG A 822 8.54 -33.30 -34.37
CA ARG A 822 9.92 -33.77 -34.37
C ARG A 822 10.90 -32.71 -34.88
N GLY A 823 10.67 -31.44 -34.52
CA GLY A 823 11.52 -30.31 -34.89
C GLY A 823 11.29 -29.73 -36.27
N ASP A 824 10.53 -30.42 -37.13
CA ASP A 824 10.19 -29.94 -38.47
C ASP A 824 8.82 -29.25 -38.44
N LEU A 825 8.83 -27.92 -38.36
CA LEU A 825 7.61 -27.12 -38.35
C LEU A 825 6.85 -27.14 -39.69
N THR A 826 7.40 -27.76 -40.75
CA THR A 826 6.73 -27.90 -42.05
C THR A 826 5.89 -29.17 -42.15
N GLN A 827 6.15 -30.18 -41.31
CA GLN A 827 5.39 -31.42 -41.23
C GLN A 827 4.07 -31.20 -40.47
N GLN A 828 3.13 -32.16 -40.56
CA GLN A 828 1.82 -32.16 -39.89
C GLN A 828 1.94 -31.78 -38.42
N THR A 829 1.75 -30.50 -38.14
CA THR A 829 1.89 -29.93 -36.80
C THR A 829 0.62 -29.24 -36.41
N LEU A 830 0.37 -29.20 -35.11
CA LEU A 830 -0.65 -28.33 -34.58
C LEU A 830 -0.23 -26.85 -34.75
N LEU A 831 0.91 -26.45 -35.33
CA LEU A 831 1.29 -25.05 -35.54
C LEU A 831 0.44 -24.36 -36.61
N PRO A 832 0.29 -24.95 -37.81
CA PRO A 832 -0.76 -24.57 -38.72
C PRO A 832 -2.17 -24.90 -38.19
N THR A 833 -2.34 -25.88 -37.29
CA THR A 833 -3.65 -26.12 -36.66
C THR A 833 -4.01 -25.11 -35.56
N ILE A 834 -3.02 -24.49 -34.93
CA ILE A 834 -3.14 -23.30 -34.07
C ILE A 834 -3.57 -22.18 -35.01
N ALA A 835 -2.91 -22.02 -36.19
CA ALA A 835 -3.34 -21.19 -37.33
C ALA A 835 -4.82 -21.43 -37.76
N VAL A 836 -5.30 -22.66 -37.65
CA VAL A 836 -6.68 -23.11 -37.97
C VAL A 836 -7.66 -22.88 -36.81
N GLN A 837 -7.21 -22.90 -35.56
CA GLN A 837 -8.04 -22.79 -34.35
C GLN A 837 -8.23 -21.34 -33.86
N PHE A 838 -7.48 -20.37 -34.40
CA PHE A 838 -7.57 -18.92 -34.10
C PHE A 838 -9.00 -18.34 -34.22
N GLY A 839 -9.95 -19.02 -34.87
CA GLY A 839 -11.33 -18.53 -35.04
C GLY A 839 -12.39 -19.59 -35.27
N ALA A 840 -12.18 -20.84 -34.83
CA ALA A 840 -13.14 -21.92 -35.11
C ALA A 840 -14.54 -21.65 -34.53
N ALA A 841 -14.63 -20.82 -33.49
CA ALA A 841 -15.88 -20.40 -32.87
C ALA A 841 -16.48 -19.10 -33.45
N THR A 842 -15.65 -18.13 -33.86
CA THR A 842 -16.09 -16.78 -34.26
C THR A 842 -16.09 -16.53 -35.77
N GLY A 843 -15.40 -17.34 -36.57
CA GLY A 843 -15.36 -17.23 -38.03
C GLY A 843 -14.35 -16.22 -38.60
N HIS A 844 -13.76 -15.35 -37.76
CA HIS A 844 -12.88 -14.22 -38.17
C HIS A 844 -11.56 -14.62 -38.84
N TYR A 845 -11.08 -15.86 -38.68
CA TYR A 845 -9.72 -16.26 -39.09
C TYR A 845 -9.65 -17.36 -40.17
N SER A 846 -10.76 -17.59 -40.88
CA SER A 846 -10.82 -18.59 -41.96
C SER A 846 -9.91 -18.24 -43.15
N ALA A 847 -9.75 -16.95 -43.44
CA ALA A 847 -8.90 -16.45 -44.53
C ALA A 847 -7.40 -16.68 -44.25
N LEU A 848 -6.93 -16.40 -43.02
CA LEU A 848 -5.55 -16.66 -42.62
C LEU A 848 -5.22 -18.15 -42.69
N ARG A 849 -6.13 -18.99 -42.20
CA ARG A 849 -6.02 -20.45 -42.29
C ARG A 849 -5.76 -20.88 -43.74
N ASP A 850 -6.66 -20.51 -44.64
CA ASP A 850 -6.62 -20.95 -46.04
C ASP A 850 -5.43 -20.37 -46.81
N ALA A 851 -4.85 -19.26 -46.34
CA ALA A 851 -3.66 -18.63 -46.89
C ALA A 851 -2.33 -19.27 -46.45
N ILE A 852 -2.30 -19.96 -45.29
CA ILE A 852 -1.10 -20.65 -44.78
C ILE A 852 -1.11 -22.14 -45.19
N GLY A 853 -2.26 -22.81 -45.15
CA GLY A 853 -2.37 -24.22 -45.53
C GLY A 853 -3.81 -24.74 -45.57
N LYS A 854 -4.01 -25.89 -46.24
CA LYS A 854 -5.32 -26.48 -46.46
C LYS A 854 -5.34 -27.95 -46.04
N MET A 855 -6.47 -28.39 -45.49
CA MET A 855 -6.74 -29.81 -45.29
C MET A 855 -7.16 -30.42 -46.63
N ILE A 856 -6.37 -31.35 -47.15
CA ILE A 856 -6.64 -32.08 -48.37
C ILE A 856 -6.98 -33.52 -48.00
N GLU A 857 -8.14 -33.99 -48.45
CA GLU A 857 -8.56 -35.37 -48.30
C GLU A 857 -7.96 -36.20 -49.44
N ASP A 858 -7.13 -37.19 -49.12
CA ASP A 858 -6.62 -38.14 -50.12
C ASP A 858 -7.75 -39.10 -50.56
N LYS A 859 -7.53 -39.83 -51.65
CA LYS A 859 -8.46 -40.80 -52.24
C LYS A 859 -8.95 -41.88 -51.25
N ASP A 860 -8.18 -42.13 -50.18
CA ASP A 860 -8.50 -43.07 -49.11
C ASP A 860 -9.28 -42.43 -47.94
N GLY A 861 -9.73 -41.18 -48.06
CA GLY A 861 -10.48 -40.45 -47.02
C GLY A 861 -9.60 -39.89 -45.90
N VAL A 862 -8.27 -40.00 -46.01
CA VAL A 862 -7.33 -39.48 -45.01
C VAL A 862 -7.12 -37.98 -45.25
N ARG A 863 -7.51 -37.16 -44.27
CA ARG A 863 -7.30 -35.71 -44.32
C ARG A 863 -5.89 -35.35 -43.88
N THR A 864 -5.12 -34.76 -44.78
CA THR A 864 -3.73 -34.31 -44.54
C THR A 864 -3.64 -32.80 -44.68
N TYR A 865 -2.95 -32.14 -43.74
CA TYR A 865 -2.68 -30.71 -43.83
C TYR A 865 -1.51 -30.46 -44.79
N GLN A 866 -1.72 -29.62 -45.82
CA GLN A 866 -0.68 -29.23 -46.77
C GLN A 866 -0.51 -27.71 -46.78
N LEU A 867 0.74 -27.23 -46.63
CA LEU A 867 1.09 -25.82 -46.77
C LEU A 867 0.76 -25.33 -48.19
N VAL A 868 0.13 -24.15 -48.30
CA VAL A 868 -0.12 -23.52 -49.60
C VAL A 868 1.21 -23.03 -50.17
N LYS A 869 1.54 -23.45 -51.39
CA LYS A 869 2.72 -22.93 -52.09
C LYS A 869 2.46 -21.47 -52.51
N PRO A 870 3.41 -20.55 -52.27
CA PRO A 870 3.24 -19.15 -52.67
C PRO A 870 3.19 -19.01 -54.20
N ASP A 871 2.33 -18.12 -54.68
CA ASP A 871 2.22 -17.73 -56.09
C ASP A 871 2.45 -16.22 -56.22
N VAL A 872 3.26 -15.82 -57.21
CA VAL A 872 3.60 -14.42 -57.50
C VAL A 872 2.35 -13.57 -57.82
N LYS A 873 1.20 -14.20 -58.12
CA LYS A 873 -0.07 -13.50 -58.35
C LYS A 873 -0.93 -13.32 -57.10
N ASP A 874 -0.54 -13.86 -55.94
CA ASP A 874 -1.37 -13.84 -54.73
C ASP A 874 -1.75 -12.42 -54.31
N TYR A 875 -0.78 -11.50 -54.25
CA TYR A 875 -1.03 -10.10 -53.90
C TYR A 875 -2.02 -9.41 -54.86
N GLN A 876 -1.87 -9.59 -56.16
CA GLN A 876 -2.75 -8.97 -57.16
C GLN A 876 -4.18 -9.56 -57.13
N ARG A 877 -4.27 -10.87 -56.91
CA ARG A 877 -5.55 -11.60 -56.85
C ARG A 877 -6.39 -11.12 -55.68
N THR A 878 -5.79 -11.02 -54.49
CA THR A 878 -6.52 -10.62 -53.27
C THR A 878 -6.75 -9.12 -53.20
N ARG A 879 -5.87 -8.28 -53.77
CA ARG A 879 -6.07 -6.82 -53.85
C ARG A 879 -7.31 -6.41 -54.64
N SER A 880 -7.74 -7.27 -55.57
CA SER A 880 -8.95 -7.07 -56.37
C SER A 880 -10.22 -7.57 -55.66
N GLY A 881 -10.07 -8.28 -54.55
CA GLY A 881 -11.16 -8.75 -53.68
C GLY A 881 -11.65 -7.64 -52.74
N VAL A 882 -12.90 -7.74 -52.31
CA VAL A 882 -13.56 -6.71 -51.48
C VAL A 882 -13.21 -6.87 -49.98
N ASP A 883 -12.64 -8.00 -49.56
CA ASP A 883 -12.42 -8.32 -48.15
C ASP A 883 -10.99 -7.98 -47.66
N PRO A 884 -10.84 -7.00 -46.73
CA PRO A 884 -9.55 -6.66 -46.13
C PRO A 884 -8.89 -7.83 -45.38
N HIS A 885 -9.66 -8.77 -44.84
CA HIS A 885 -9.13 -9.95 -44.13
C HIS A 885 -8.40 -10.90 -45.08
N GLU A 886 -9.03 -11.22 -46.22
CA GLU A 886 -8.43 -12.07 -47.26
C GLU A 886 -7.18 -11.42 -47.87
N HIS A 887 -7.24 -10.11 -48.11
CA HIS A 887 -6.07 -9.39 -48.60
C HIS A 887 -4.94 -9.35 -47.56
N GLY A 888 -5.28 -9.06 -46.31
CA GLY A 888 -4.35 -9.02 -45.18
C GLY A 888 -3.64 -10.35 -44.94
N ALA A 889 -4.35 -11.48 -45.07
CA ALA A 889 -3.79 -12.83 -44.95
C ALA A 889 -2.59 -13.07 -45.88
N THR A 890 -2.54 -12.40 -47.04
CA THR A 890 -1.39 -12.48 -47.96
C THR A 890 -0.11 -11.92 -47.32
N LEU A 891 -0.21 -10.82 -46.57
CA LEU A 891 0.90 -10.23 -45.84
C LEU A 891 1.34 -11.11 -44.67
N VAL A 892 0.37 -11.62 -43.88
CA VAL A 892 0.66 -12.52 -42.74
C VAL A 892 1.39 -13.77 -43.23
N SER A 893 0.92 -14.40 -44.31
CA SER A 893 1.58 -15.56 -44.92
C SER A 893 3.01 -15.27 -45.41
N ALA A 894 3.28 -14.06 -45.90
CA ALA A 894 4.64 -13.66 -46.28
C ALA A 894 5.57 -13.55 -45.05
N VAL A 895 5.11 -12.94 -43.96
CA VAL A 895 5.87 -12.83 -42.71
C VAL A 895 6.08 -14.21 -42.07
N PHE A 896 5.06 -15.07 -42.10
CA PHE A 896 5.15 -16.44 -41.60
C PHE A 896 6.15 -17.29 -42.39
N ASP A 897 6.15 -17.21 -43.73
CA ASP A 897 7.15 -17.87 -44.58
C ASP A 897 8.58 -17.39 -44.25
N ALA A 898 8.77 -16.08 -44.03
CA ALA A 898 10.06 -15.56 -43.57
C ALA A 898 10.49 -16.16 -42.22
N PHE A 899 9.59 -16.22 -41.24
CA PHE A 899 9.81 -16.88 -39.95
C PHE A 899 10.25 -18.33 -40.12
N MET A 900 9.53 -19.10 -40.94
CA MET A 900 9.83 -20.51 -41.18
C MET A 900 11.23 -20.71 -41.77
N ARG A 901 11.61 -19.91 -42.77
CA ARG A 901 12.95 -19.97 -43.39
C ARG A 901 14.05 -19.68 -42.38
N ILE A 902 13.85 -18.69 -41.51
CA ILE A 902 14.83 -18.31 -40.48
C ILE A 902 14.93 -19.40 -39.41
N TYR A 903 13.79 -19.93 -38.95
CA TYR A 903 13.76 -21.04 -38.01
C TYR A 903 14.50 -22.25 -38.57
N SER A 904 14.15 -22.71 -39.79
CA SER A 904 14.80 -23.86 -40.42
C SER A 904 16.32 -23.69 -40.50
N ARG A 905 16.80 -22.49 -40.86
CA ARG A 905 18.24 -22.19 -40.90
C ARG A 905 18.90 -22.27 -39.51
N ARG A 906 18.25 -21.75 -38.47
CA ARG A 906 18.80 -21.70 -37.10
C ARG A 906 18.65 -23.02 -36.34
N ALA A 907 17.65 -23.83 -36.67
CA ALA A 907 17.41 -25.15 -36.11
C ALA A 907 18.50 -26.17 -36.53
N LEU A 908 19.19 -25.94 -37.66
CA LEU A 908 20.28 -26.82 -38.09
C LEU A 908 21.41 -26.93 -37.06
N THR A 909 21.71 -25.88 -36.30
CA THR A 909 22.77 -25.93 -35.27
C THR A 909 22.47 -26.95 -34.16
N PRO A 910 21.35 -26.85 -33.42
CA PRO A 910 21.02 -27.86 -32.40
C PRO A 910 20.81 -29.26 -33.01
N ILE A 911 20.25 -29.37 -34.23
CA ILE A 911 20.10 -30.66 -34.91
C ILE A 911 21.47 -31.29 -35.19
N ARG A 912 22.41 -30.55 -35.79
CA ARG A 912 23.78 -31.05 -36.06
C ARG A 912 24.49 -31.49 -34.79
N LEU A 913 24.33 -30.75 -33.70
CA LEU A 913 24.92 -31.12 -32.41
C LEU A 913 24.32 -32.43 -31.88
N ALA A 914 23.00 -32.60 -31.99
CA ALA A 914 22.33 -33.81 -31.52
C ALA A 914 22.52 -35.04 -32.44
N THR A 915 22.79 -34.83 -33.73
CA THR A 915 22.96 -35.92 -34.70
C THR A 915 24.41 -36.16 -35.12
N ASN A 916 25.37 -35.54 -34.43
CA ASN A 916 26.80 -35.62 -34.73
C ASN A 916 27.12 -35.22 -36.20
N GLY A 917 26.43 -34.19 -36.69
CA GLY A 917 26.63 -33.61 -38.02
C GLY A 917 25.85 -34.25 -39.17
N SER A 918 25.09 -35.33 -38.95
CA SER A 918 24.36 -36.00 -40.04
C SER A 918 23.12 -35.25 -40.53
N GLU A 919 22.60 -34.32 -39.72
CA GLU A 919 21.31 -33.63 -39.91
C GLU A 919 20.07 -34.55 -39.99
N VAL A 920 20.23 -35.87 -39.82
CA VAL A 920 19.13 -36.84 -39.85
C VAL A 920 18.73 -37.20 -38.42
N LEU A 921 17.50 -36.86 -38.05
CA LEU A 921 16.95 -37.17 -36.72
C LEU A 921 16.65 -38.68 -36.59
N PRO A 922 17.06 -39.33 -35.49
CA PRO A 922 16.80 -40.76 -35.27
C PRO A 922 15.30 -41.03 -35.16
N ALA A 923 14.84 -42.22 -35.58
CA ALA A 923 13.44 -42.63 -35.46
C ALA A 923 12.95 -42.60 -34.00
N GLY A 924 11.72 -42.11 -33.78
CA GLY A 924 11.13 -41.94 -32.44
C GLY A 924 11.09 -40.48 -31.97
N SER A 925 10.82 -40.29 -30.67
CA SER A 925 10.71 -38.96 -30.05
C SER A 925 12.06 -38.25 -29.99
N LEU A 926 12.03 -36.92 -30.06
CA LEU A 926 13.20 -36.08 -29.79
C LEU A 926 13.67 -36.27 -28.35
N SER A 927 14.98 -36.14 -28.11
CA SER A 927 15.48 -36.00 -26.75
C SER A 927 14.93 -34.71 -26.12
N VAL A 928 14.77 -34.71 -24.80
CA VAL A 928 14.27 -33.55 -24.04
C VAL A 928 15.10 -32.31 -24.34
N ASP A 929 16.43 -32.44 -24.33
CA ASP A 929 17.36 -31.32 -24.56
C ASP A 929 17.27 -30.77 -25.99
N LEU A 930 17.10 -31.64 -27.00
CA LEU A 930 16.95 -31.19 -28.39
C LEU A 930 15.60 -30.50 -28.59
N ALA A 931 14.52 -31.02 -28.01
CA ALA A 931 13.22 -30.38 -28.06
C ALA A 931 13.25 -28.99 -27.40
N ASP A 932 13.90 -28.86 -26.25
CA ASP A 932 14.08 -27.59 -25.54
C ASP A 932 14.92 -26.61 -26.36
N ALA A 933 16.06 -27.05 -26.92
CA ALA A 933 16.92 -26.20 -27.75
C ALA A 933 16.21 -25.70 -29.02
N LEU A 934 15.42 -26.56 -29.69
CA LEU A 934 14.61 -26.16 -30.85
C LEU A 934 13.49 -25.19 -30.45
N THR A 935 12.89 -25.39 -29.27
CA THR A 935 11.88 -24.48 -28.72
C THR A 935 12.45 -23.10 -28.44
N ASP A 936 13.65 -23.03 -27.87
CA ASP A 936 14.31 -21.76 -27.59
C ASP A 936 14.70 -21.04 -28.89
N VAL A 937 15.12 -21.78 -29.93
CA VAL A 937 15.34 -21.20 -31.27
C VAL A 937 14.04 -20.65 -31.83
N ALA A 938 12.95 -21.40 -31.84
CA ALA A 938 11.66 -20.97 -32.39
C ALA A 938 11.10 -19.74 -31.65
N THR A 939 11.09 -19.77 -30.33
CA THR A 939 10.65 -18.65 -29.46
C THR A 939 11.48 -17.40 -29.72
N LYS A 940 12.81 -17.54 -29.85
CA LYS A 940 13.71 -16.42 -30.15
C LYS A 940 13.48 -15.85 -31.55
N VAL A 941 13.28 -16.70 -32.56
CA VAL A 941 12.98 -16.25 -33.93
C VAL A 941 11.63 -15.54 -33.97
N ALA A 942 10.59 -16.08 -33.33
CA ALA A 942 9.27 -15.45 -33.24
C ALA A 942 9.35 -14.06 -32.59
N SER A 943 10.06 -13.94 -31.46
CA SER A 943 10.27 -12.65 -30.79
C SER A 943 11.03 -11.65 -31.67
N HIS A 944 12.05 -12.10 -32.41
CA HIS A 944 12.79 -11.23 -33.33
C HIS A 944 11.90 -10.74 -34.48
N VAL A 945 11.13 -11.63 -35.11
CA VAL A 945 10.20 -11.28 -36.21
C VAL A 945 9.17 -10.28 -35.73
N LEU A 946 8.52 -10.52 -34.58
CA LEU A 946 7.58 -9.59 -33.95
C LEU A 946 8.21 -8.21 -33.73
N ASN A 947 9.40 -8.16 -33.13
CA ASN A 947 10.08 -6.90 -32.86
C ASN A 947 10.51 -6.17 -34.15
N ILE A 948 10.89 -6.88 -35.22
CA ILE A 948 11.18 -6.27 -36.52
C ILE A 948 9.90 -5.63 -37.10
N CYS A 949 8.80 -6.38 -37.12
CA CYS A 949 7.51 -5.92 -37.62
C CYS A 949 7.01 -4.67 -36.89
N ILE A 950 7.05 -4.65 -35.55
CA ILE A 950 6.64 -3.47 -34.79
C ILE A 950 7.58 -2.27 -35.04
N ARG A 951 8.90 -2.50 -35.07
CA ARG A 951 9.89 -1.42 -35.35
C ARG A 951 9.68 -0.76 -36.70
N ALA A 952 9.24 -1.55 -37.70
CA ALA A 952 8.98 -1.09 -39.06
C ALA A 952 7.91 0.01 -39.12
N LEU A 953 7.00 0.10 -38.13
CA LEU A 953 5.99 1.16 -38.10
C LEU A 953 6.62 2.57 -38.10
N ASP A 954 7.78 2.77 -37.48
CA ASP A 954 8.47 4.08 -37.49
C ASP A 954 9.09 4.43 -38.86
N TYR A 955 9.15 3.47 -39.78
CA TYR A 955 9.69 3.60 -41.14
C TYR A 955 8.60 3.45 -42.20
N CYS A 956 7.33 3.60 -41.81
CA CYS A 956 6.20 3.61 -42.72
C CYS A 956 5.87 5.04 -43.20
N PRO A 957 5.24 5.19 -44.38
CA PRO A 957 4.68 6.46 -44.79
C PRO A 957 3.57 6.90 -43.82
N PRO A 958 3.32 8.21 -43.66
CA PRO A 958 2.36 8.71 -42.67
C PRO A 958 0.89 8.49 -43.09
N VAL A 959 0.67 8.19 -44.37
CA VAL A 959 -0.63 7.91 -44.99
C VAL A 959 -0.43 6.91 -46.14
N ASP A 960 -1.50 6.26 -46.59
CA ASP A 960 -1.51 5.50 -47.85
C ASP A 960 -0.41 4.44 -47.98
N ILE A 961 -0.24 3.66 -46.91
CA ILE A 961 0.69 2.53 -46.86
C ILE A 961 0.30 1.45 -47.87
N THR A 962 1.32 0.81 -48.45
CA THR A 962 1.18 -0.42 -49.24
C THR A 962 1.99 -1.54 -48.61
N PHE A 963 1.71 -2.81 -48.94
CA PHE A 963 2.52 -3.93 -48.43
C PHE A 963 3.99 -3.85 -48.89
N GLY A 964 4.24 -3.26 -50.06
CA GLY A 964 5.58 -2.97 -50.55
C GLY A 964 6.30 -1.91 -49.72
N ASP A 965 5.62 -0.84 -49.30
CA ASP A 965 6.18 0.15 -48.39
C ASP A 965 6.54 -0.47 -47.04
N TYR A 966 5.67 -1.35 -46.53
CA TYR A 966 5.93 -2.06 -45.28
C TYR A 966 7.13 -3.01 -45.37
N LEU A 967 7.34 -3.69 -46.51
CA LEU A 967 8.56 -4.47 -46.73
C LEU A 967 9.81 -3.57 -46.62
N ARG A 968 9.82 -2.41 -47.29
CA ARG A 968 10.96 -1.47 -47.20
C ARG A 968 11.18 -1.00 -45.76
N ALA A 969 10.08 -0.74 -45.04
CA ALA A 969 10.12 -0.37 -43.64
C ALA A 969 10.72 -1.48 -42.75
N VAL A 970 10.34 -2.74 -42.97
CA VAL A 970 10.89 -3.93 -42.29
C VAL A 970 12.40 -4.06 -42.52
N ILE A 971 12.85 -3.97 -43.76
CA ILE A 971 14.26 -4.10 -44.11
C ILE A 971 15.09 -2.93 -43.54
N THR A 972 14.57 -1.70 -43.64
CA THR A 972 15.24 -0.51 -43.11
C THR A 972 15.36 -0.55 -41.59
N ALA A 973 14.26 -0.87 -40.90
CA ALA A 973 14.22 -0.91 -39.44
C ALA A 973 15.14 -1.98 -38.83
N ASP A 974 15.30 -3.10 -39.53
CA ASP A 974 16.25 -4.14 -39.12
C ASP A 974 17.69 -3.73 -39.40
N ARG A 975 17.99 -3.17 -40.58
CA ARG A 975 19.34 -2.72 -40.95
C ARG A 975 19.92 -1.68 -39.99
N ASP A 976 19.11 -0.72 -39.59
CA ASP A 976 19.56 0.33 -38.67
C ASP A 976 19.99 -0.19 -37.31
N LEU A 977 19.29 -1.19 -36.77
CA LEU A 977 19.58 -1.72 -35.44
C LEU A 977 20.57 -2.90 -35.48
N VAL A 978 20.55 -3.68 -36.56
CA VAL A 978 21.38 -4.87 -36.74
C VAL A 978 22.06 -4.79 -38.11
N PRO A 979 23.17 -4.03 -38.23
CA PRO A 979 23.87 -3.88 -39.51
C PRO A 979 24.33 -5.22 -40.10
N ASP A 980 24.86 -6.13 -39.25
CA ASP A 980 25.32 -7.46 -39.65
C ASP A 980 24.21 -8.52 -39.51
N ASP A 981 23.61 -8.93 -40.65
CA ASP A 981 22.56 -9.95 -40.71
C ASP A 981 23.13 -11.36 -40.91
N GLN A 982 23.76 -11.88 -39.87
CA GLN A 982 24.41 -13.21 -39.88
C GLN A 982 23.45 -14.35 -40.27
N PHE A 983 22.17 -14.23 -39.91
CA PHE A 983 21.17 -15.28 -40.10
C PHE A 983 20.29 -15.08 -41.35
N GLY A 984 20.44 -13.98 -42.08
CA GLY A 984 19.73 -13.72 -43.33
C GLY A 984 18.25 -13.37 -43.14
N TYR A 985 17.88 -12.71 -42.04
CA TYR A 985 16.50 -12.24 -41.79
C TYR A 985 15.98 -11.38 -42.95
N ARG A 986 16.79 -10.41 -43.42
CA ARG A 986 16.38 -9.49 -44.49
C ARG A 986 16.15 -10.22 -45.81
N VAL A 987 17.01 -11.17 -46.14
CA VAL A 987 16.86 -12.01 -47.34
C VAL A 987 15.61 -12.89 -47.25
N ALA A 988 15.31 -13.43 -46.07
CA ALA A 988 14.11 -14.23 -45.85
C ALA A 988 12.83 -13.40 -46.08
N PHE A 989 12.76 -12.18 -45.55
CA PHE A 989 11.63 -11.26 -45.79
C PHE A 989 11.47 -10.90 -47.27
N VAL A 990 12.56 -10.45 -47.92
CA VAL A 990 12.51 -10.07 -49.35
C VAL A 990 12.06 -11.26 -50.21
N SER A 991 12.59 -12.45 -49.96
CA SER A 991 12.22 -13.65 -50.71
C SER A 991 10.77 -14.08 -50.47
N ALA A 992 10.29 -14.03 -49.22
CA ALA A 992 8.92 -14.43 -48.89
C ALA A 992 7.85 -13.48 -49.44
N PHE A 993 8.12 -12.18 -49.44
CA PHE A 993 7.26 -11.16 -50.03
C PHE A 993 7.25 -11.25 -51.57
N SER A 994 8.44 -11.38 -52.17
CA SER A 994 8.57 -11.53 -53.62
C SER A 994 7.88 -12.80 -54.13
N ALA A 995 7.93 -13.90 -53.37
CA ALA A 995 7.25 -15.14 -53.72
C ALA A 995 5.73 -15.00 -53.86
N ARG A 996 5.13 -13.95 -53.28
CA ARG A 996 3.68 -13.63 -53.33
C ARG A 996 3.34 -12.43 -54.20
N GLY A 997 4.33 -11.88 -54.91
CA GLY A 997 4.16 -10.71 -55.76
C GLY A 997 4.08 -9.37 -55.03
N ILE A 998 4.49 -9.32 -53.75
CA ILE A 998 4.53 -8.07 -53.00
C ILE A 998 5.85 -7.37 -53.33
N TYR A 999 5.75 -6.29 -54.09
CA TYR A 999 6.89 -5.51 -54.56
C TYR A 999 6.72 -4.04 -54.18
N PRO A 1000 7.77 -3.36 -53.67
CA PRO A 1000 7.72 -1.93 -53.49
C PRO A 1000 7.71 -1.18 -54.82
N GLU A 1001 6.98 -0.07 -54.83
CA GLU A 1001 6.93 0.82 -55.99
C GLU A 1001 8.29 1.51 -56.20
N ASN A 1002 8.63 1.74 -57.48
CA ASN A 1002 9.80 2.52 -57.90
C ASN A 1002 11.19 1.94 -57.53
N VAL A 1003 11.27 0.64 -57.18
CA VAL A 1003 12.56 -0.06 -56.98
C VAL A 1003 12.89 -0.93 -58.19
N ARG A 1004 14.11 -0.81 -58.71
CA ARG A 1004 14.53 -1.50 -59.96
C ARG A 1004 14.94 -2.96 -59.79
N ASN A 1005 15.41 -3.35 -58.61
CA ASN A 1005 15.84 -4.71 -58.31
C ASN A 1005 15.47 -5.08 -56.86
N PHE A 1006 15.41 -6.37 -56.55
CA PHE A 1006 14.92 -6.86 -55.25
C PHE A 1006 16.07 -7.32 -54.34
N SER A 1007 17.16 -6.55 -54.27
CA SER A 1007 18.24 -6.82 -53.33
C SER A 1007 17.96 -6.16 -51.98
N VAL A 1008 18.63 -6.62 -50.92
CA VAL A 1008 18.47 -6.02 -49.59
C VAL A 1008 18.84 -4.52 -49.62
N ASP A 1009 19.86 -4.13 -50.38
CA ASP A 1009 20.37 -2.75 -50.43
C ASP A 1009 19.42 -1.75 -51.08
N THR A 1010 18.63 -2.18 -52.06
CA THR A 1010 17.66 -1.31 -52.75
C THR A 1010 16.30 -1.25 -52.06
N MET A 1011 16.08 -2.12 -51.08
CA MET A 1011 14.87 -2.14 -50.25
C MET A 1011 14.92 -1.08 -49.13
N ILE A 1012 16.10 -0.56 -48.80
CA ILE A 1012 16.23 0.48 -47.78
C ILE A 1012 15.65 1.82 -48.28
N TRP A 1013 15.05 2.59 -47.37
CA TRP A 1013 14.63 3.95 -47.67
C TRP A 1013 15.81 4.86 -48.02
N GLU A 1014 15.57 5.89 -48.81
CA GLU A 1014 16.61 6.82 -49.26
C GLU A 1014 16.65 8.07 -48.37
N SER A 1015 17.83 8.67 -48.23
CA SER A 1015 17.98 10.01 -47.66
C SER A 1015 17.39 11.06 -48.63
N PRO A 1016 16.98 12.24 -48.15
CA PRO A 1016 16.53 13.30 -49.04
C PRO A 1016 17.65 13.70 -50.03
N PRO A 1017 17.29 14.11 -51.27
CA PRO A 1017 18.26 14.45 -52.31
C PRO A 1017 19.17 15.63 -51.93
N GLU A 1018 18.66 16.55 -51.11
CA GLU A 1018 19.42 17.66 -50.54
C GLU A 1018 19.30 17.69 -49.01
N PRO A 1019 20.36 18.02 -48.28
CA PRO A 1019 20.33 18.08 -46.82
C PRO A 1019 19.66 19.37 -46.32
N PHE A 1020 18.78 19.24 -45.34
CA PHE A 1020 18.14 20.38 -44.65
C PHE A 1020 19.17 21.16 -43.82
N SER A 1021 19.69 22.25 -44.38
CA SER A 1021 20.85 22.99 -43.85
C SER A 1021 20.64 23.58 -42.45
N LYS A 1022 19.39 23.95 -42.10
CA LYS A 1022 19.03 24.60 -40.83
C LYS A 1022 18.40 23.67 -39.79
N LEU A 1023 18.29 22.37 -40.07
CA LEU A 1023 17.65 21.38 -39.18
C LEU A 1023 18.30 21.31 -37.78
N LYS A 1024 19.63 21.49 -37.71
CA LYS A 1024 20.38 21.49 -36.43
C LYS A 1024 19.86 22.53 -35.43
N SER A 1025 19.36 23.66 -35.92
CA SER A 1025 18.80 24.73 -35.08
C SER A 1025 17.48 24.36 -34.43
N LEU A 1026 16.68 23.51 -35.08
CA LEU A 1026 15.42 22.99 -34.55
C LEU A 1026 15.68 21.94 -33.48
N ILE A 1027 16.56 20.96 -33.76
CA ILE A 1027 16.83 19.82 -32.85
C ILE A 1027 17.22 20.31 -31.46
N GLY A 1028 18.04 21.36 -31.35
CA GLY A 1028 18.45 21.93 -30.06
C GLY A 1028 17.30 22.56 -29.23
N LYS A 1029 16.14 22.82 -29.84
CA LYS A 1029 14.95 23.40 -29.19
C LYS A 1029 13.90 22.35 -28.81
N LEU A 1030 14.06 21.10 -29.27
CA LEU A 1030 13.11 20.02 -29.02
C LEU A 1030 13.37 19.35 -27.67
N SER A 1031 12.30 18.90 -27.00
CA SER A 1031 12.39 18.06 -25.82
C SER A 1031 12.44 16.59 -26.25
N LEU A 1032 13.57 15.92 -26.02
CA LEU A 1032 13.84 14.55 -26.49
C LEU A 1032 13.98 13.53 -25.35
N ALA A 1033 13.41 13.84 -24.18
CA ALA A 1033 13.50 13.00 -22.98
C ALA A 1033 12.53 11.80 -22.99
N TRP A 1034 11.64 11.68 -23.97
CA TRP A 1034 10.68 10.57 -24.09
C TRP A 1034 11.40 9.24 -24.36
N ASP A 1035 11.33 8.33 -23.39
CA ASP A 1035 11.89 6.97 -23.41
C ASP A 1035 10.93 5.98 -22.73
N MET A 1036 11.42 4.77 -22.39
CA MET A 1036 10.66 3.68 -21.76
C MET A 1036 10.28 3.93 -20.29
N GLN A 1037 10.88 4.92 -19.63
CA GLN A 1037 10.63 5.26 -18.22
C GLN A 1037 9.86 6.57 -18.07
N SER A 1038 9.58 7.22 -19.19
CA SER A 1038 8.88 8.50 -19.23
C SER A 1038 7.43 8.33 -18.85
N ALA A 1039 6.93 9.22 -17.97
CA ALA A 1039 5.50 9.29 -17.70
C ALA A 1039 4.75 9.65 -19.00
N ARG A 1040 3.76 8.85 -19.39
CA ARG A 1040 3.09 8.97 -20.69
C ARG A 1040 2.44 10.32 -20.94
N HIS A 1041 1.88 10.95 -19.90
CA HIS A 1041 1.36 12.31 -20.03
C HIS A 1041 2.45 13.32 -20.42
N ARG A 1042 3.65 13.23 -19.82
CA ARG A 1042 4.78 14.10 -20.20
C ARG A 1042 5.25 13.82 -21.62
N ALA A 1043 5.28 12.56 -22.04
CA ALA A 1043 5.59 12.19 -23.42
C ALA A 1043 4.58 12.80 -24.41
N TRP A 1044 3.28 12.76 -24.10
CA TRP A 1044 2.22 13.37 -24.92
C TRP A 1044 2.37 14.89 -25.01
N VAL A 1045 2.57 15.58 -23.88
CA VAL A 1045 2.81 17.04 -23.86
C VAL A 1045 4.06 17.40 -24.67
N SER A 1046 5.17 16.70 -24.43
CA SER A 1046 6.43 16.92 -25.14
C SER A 1046 6.28 16.72 -26.65
N SER A 1047 5.52 15.71 -27.09
CA SER A 1047 5.28 15.49 -28.52
C SER A 1047 4.48 16.62 -29.16
N ARG A 1048 3.48 17.16 -28.45
CA ARG A 1048 2.67 18.30 -28.91
C ARG A 1048 3.47 19.59 -28.98
N GLU A 1049 4.28 19.88 -27.97
CA GLU A 1049 5.19 21.03 -27.98
C GLU A 1049 6.21 20.95 -29.11
N ASN A 1050 6.81 19.77 -29.30
CA ASN A 1050 7.73 19.53 -30.40
C ASN A 1050 7.04 19.67 -31.77
N ALA A 1051 5.80 19.19 -31.91
CA ALA A 1051 5.01 19.36 -33.12
C ALA A 1051 4.72 20.84 -33.43
N SER A 1052 4.41 21.65 -32.40
CA SER A 1052 4.24 23.12 -32.57
C SER A 1052 5.53 23.78 -33.05
N LYS A 1053 6.67 23.47 -32.42
CA LYS A 1053 7.98 24.00 -32.80
C LYS A 1053 8.38 23.58 -34.21
N MET A 1054 8.11 22.33 -34.59
CA MET A 1054 8.33 21.84 -35.96
C MET A 1054 7.43 22.56 -36.95
N HIS A 1055 6.16 22.80 -36.62
CA HIS A 1055 5.23 23.52 -37.47
C HIS A 1055 5.68 24.97 -37.69
N GLU A 1056 6.04 25.69 -36.62
CA GLU A 1056 6.61 27.05 -36.70
C GLU A 1056 7.88 27.09 -37.56
N TRP A 1057 8.77 26.11 -37.38
CA TRP A 1057 9.99 25.98 -38.18
C TRP A 1057 9.70 25.72 -39.66
N LEU A 1058 8.72 24.86 -39.98
CA LEU A 1058 8.29 24.61 -41.36
C LEU A 1058 7.62 25.83 -41.99
N MET A 1059 6.95 26.68 -41.21
CA MET A 1059 6.23 27.85 -41.71
C MET A 1059 7.12 29.09 -41.91
N ASP A 1060 8.31 29.15 -41.31
CA ASP A 1060 9.28 30.23 -41.51
C ASP A 1060 10.10 30.03 -42.81
N PRO A 1061 9.91 30.88 -43.85
CA PRO A 1061 10.65 30.76 -45.11
C PRO A 1061 12.16 31.00 -44.97
N ALA A 1062 12.59 31.68 -43.90
CA ALA A 1062 14.00 31.84 -43.60
C ALA A 1062 14.62 30.54 -43.06
N MET A 1063 13.81 29.61 -42.53
CA MET A 1063 14.30 28.35 -41.96
C MET A 1063 14.19 27.18 -42.94
N VAL A 1064 13.09 27.10 -43.69
CA VAL A 1064 12.83 26.07 -44.70
C VAL A 1064 12.39 26.73 -45.98
N SER A 1065 13.05 26.45 -47.11
CA SER A 1065 12.65 26.99 -48.42
C SER A 1065 11.42 26.25 -48.99
N ASP A 1066 10.75 26.84 -49.97
CA ASP A 1066 9.62 26.18 -50.64
C ASP A 1066 10.08 25.00 -51.53
N ASP A 1067 11.33 25.02 -52.01
CA ASP A 1067 11.94 23.87 -52.69
C ASP A 1067 12.14 22.69 -51.72
N GLU A 1068 12.61 22.96 -50.50
CA GLU A 1068 12.74 21.96 -49.43
C GLU A 1068 11.36 21.37 -49.05
N LEU A 1069 10.30 22.17 -48.99
CA LEU A 1069 8.93 21.68 -48.78
C LEU A 1069 8.42 20.86 -49.97
N THR A 1070 8.74 21.26 -51.19
CA THR A 1070 8.37 20.53 -52.42
C THR A 1070 9.03 19.16 -52.48
N VAL A 1071 10.28 19.02 -51.99
CA VAL A 1071 10.96 17.74 -51.81
C VAL A 1071 10.17 16.82 -50.87
N LEU A 1072 9.60 17.35 -49.79
CA LEU A 1072 8.71 16.62 -48.87
C LEU A 1072 7.32 16.31 -49.48
N GLY A 1073 6.98 16.95 -50.60
CA GLY A 1073 5.65 16.85 -51.20
C GLY A 1073 4.59 17.66 -50.44
N LEU A 1074 4.98 18.80 -49.87
CA LEU A 1074 4.14 19.70 -49.08
C LEU A 1074 4.14 21.11 -49.68
N LYS A 1075 3.08 21.88 -49.42
CA LYS A 1075 2.99 23.31 -49.75
C LYS A 1075 2.71 24.14 -48.50
N ARG A 1076 3.39 25.28 -48.36
CA ARG A 1076 3.32 26.15 -47.18
C ARG A 1076 1.97 26.83 -47.01
N ALA A 1077 1.51 27.54 -48.04
CA ALA A 1077 0.26 28.28 -48.02
C ALA A 1077 -0.92 27.36 -48.35
N PRO A 1078 -2.07 27.49 -47.64
CA PRO A 1078 -3.32 26.90 -48.08
C PRO A 1078 -3.77 27.52 -49.41
N ASP A 1079 -4.57 26.77 -50.18
CA ASP A 1079 -5.03 27.16 -51.52
C ASP A 1079 -6.44 26.59 -51.75
N ASP A 1080 -7.45 27.47 -51.76
CA ASP A 1080 -8.85 27.08 -51.87
C ASP A 1080 -9.25 26.62 -53.30
N ASP A 1081 -8.36 26.79 -54.30
CA ASP A 1081 -8.59 26.48 -55.72
C ASP A 1081 -7.47 25.58 -56.30
N TYR A 1082 -6.99 24.63 -55.50
CA TYR A 1082 -5.91 23.74 -55.91
C TYR A 1082 -6.38 22.71 -56.94
N SER A 1083 -5.76 22.68 -58.11
CA SER A 1083 -6.07 21.71 -59.18
C SER A 1083 -5.24 20.42 -59.06
N LEU A 1084 -5.92 19.28 -58.87
CA LEU A 1084 -5.33 17.93 -58.91
C LEU A 1084 -5.64 17.23 -60.23
N THR A 1085 -4.63 16.66 -60.89
CA THR A 1085 -4.83 15.89 -62.12
C THR A 1085 -4.74 14.38 -61.85
N ASP A 1086 -5.74 13.63 -62.33
CA ASP A 1086 -5.76 12.17 -62.23
C ASP A 1086 -4.98 11.49 -63.39
N ALA A 1087 -4.78 10.18 -63.32
CA ALA A 1087 -4.03 9.44 -64.36
C ALA A 1087 -4.72 9.43 -65.74
N ASN A 1088 -6.01 9.77 -65.81
CA ASN A 1088 -6.78 9.87 -67.04
C ASN A 1088 -6.75 11.29 -67.64
N GLY A 1089 -6.11 12.24 -66.95
CA GLY A 1089 -6.01 13.64 -67.36
C GLY A 1089 -7.17 14.53 -66.91
N ASN A 1090 -8.10 14.04 -66.07
CA ASN A 1090 -9.16 14.88 -65.52
C ASN A 1090 -8.61 15.73 -64.37
N THR A 1091 -9.13 16.95 -64.23
CA THR A 1091 -8.72 17.89 -63.19
C THR A 1091 -9.81 18.05 -62.14
N HIS A 1092 -9.43 17.99 -60.87
CA HIS A 1092 -10.30 18.04 -59.70
C HIS A 1092 -9.90 19.25 -58.84
N VAL A 1093 -10.85 20.16 -58.59
CA VAL A 1093 -10.61 21.37 -57.79
C VAL A 1093 -10.80 21.08 -56.31
N CYS A 1094 -9.79 21.39 -55.49
CA CYS A 1094 -9.77 21.05 -54.08
C CYS A 1094 -9.29 22.22 -53.21
N ASP A 1095 -9.79 22.27 -51.97
CA ASP A 1095 -9.32 23.16 -50.90
C ASP A 1095 -8.12 22.50 -50.19
N LEU A 1096 -6.92 23.02 -50.46
CA LEU A 1096 -5.66 22.62 -49.83
C LEU A 1096 -5.54 23.24 -48.45
N ARG A 1097 -5.56 22.38 -47.42
CA ARG A 1097 -5.33 22.78 -46.03
C ARG A 1097 -3.85 22.93 -45.72
N GLY A 1098 -3.54 23.66 -44.63
CA GLY A 1098 -2.17 23.83 -44.14
C GLY A 1098 -1.51 22.54 -43.68
N ILE A 1099 -0.18 22.58 -43.49
CA ILE A 1099 0.63 21.44 -43.06
C ILE A 1099 0.32 21.05 -41.61
N GLU A 1100 -0.04 19.79 -41.37
CA GLU A 1100 -0.23 19.20 -40.05
C GLU A 1100 1.04 18.44 -39.63
N VAL A 1101 1.68 18.86 -38.54
CA VAL A 1101 2.70 18.04 -37.86
C VAL A 1101 1.97 17.11 -36.90
N HIS A 1102 1.82 15.85 -37.31
CA HIS A 1102 0.99 14.89 -36.61
C HIS A 1102 1.69 14.39 -35.35
N SER A 1103 2.96 14.01 -35.49
CA SER A 1103 3.76 13.51 -34.37
C SER A 1103 5.24 13.87 -34.52
N VAL A 1104 5.87 14.13 -33.37
CA VAL A 1104 7.33 14.26 -33.24
C VAL A 1104 7.75 13.40 -32.05
N ARG A 1105 8.48 12.32 -32.32
CA ARG A 1105 8.78 11.28 -31.33
C ARG A 1105 10.23 10.80 -31.41
N PRO A 1106 11.01 10.87 -30.32
CA PRO A 1106 12.32 10.23 -30.29
C PRO A 1106 12.17 8.72 -30.15
N LEU A 1107 13.16 7.97 -30.61
CA LEU A 1107 13.31 6.54 -30.34
C LEU A 1107 14.72 6.26 -29.82
N ARG A 1108 14.82 5.30 -28.89
CA ARG A 1108 16.08 4.86 -28.28
C ARG A 1108 16.08 3.34 -28.20
N ARG A 1109 16.83 2.69 -29.07
CA ARG A 1109 16.86 1.23 -29.19
C ARG A 1109 18.27 0.71 -28.97
N VAL A 1110 18.39 -0.43 -28.30
CA VAL A 1110 19.68 -1.08 -28.06
C VAL A 1110 19.81 -2.26 -29.01
N GLY A 1111 20.86 -2.24 -29.83
CA GLY A 1111 21.20 -3.33 -30.75
C GLY A 1111 21.74 -4.57 -30.01
N PRO A 1112 21.76 -5.74 -30.67
CA PRO A 1112 22.35 -6.97 -30.11
C PRO A 1112 23.83 -6.83 -29.74
N ASP A 1113 24.54 -5.89 -30.34
CA ASP A 1113 25.94 -5.53 -30.07
C ASP A 1113 26.10 -4.52 -28.92
N GLY A 1114 24.99 -4.08 -28.32
CA GLY A 1114 24.96 -3.10 -27.23
C GLY A 1114 24.97 -1.64 -27.70
N GLN A 1115 25.03 -1.36 -29.01
CA GLN A 1115 24.99 0.01 -29.51
C GLN A 1115 23.61 0.64 -29.34
N LEU A 1116 23.59 1.92 -28.94
CA LEU A 1116 22.37 2.70 -28.79
C LEU A 1116 22.05 3.44 -30.08
N LEU A 1117 21.00 3.01 -30.78
CA LEU A 1117 20.40 3.74 -31.89
C LEU A 1117 19.46 4.82 -31.33
N SER A 1118 19.81 6.09 -31.56
CA SER A 1118 19.01 7.25 -31.16
C SER A 1118 18.56 8.05 -32.38
N GLN A 1119 17.26 8.04 -32.65
CA GLN A 1119 16.66 8.74 -33.79
C GLN A 1119 15.44 9.56 -33.37
N LEU A 1120 14.98 10.42 -34.26
CA LEU A 1120 13.77 11.23 -34.13
C LEU A 1120 12.89 11.00 -35.36
N ILE A 1121 11.64 10.62 -35.13
CA ILE A 1121 10.64 10.42 -36.17
C ILE A 1121 9.71 11.63 -36.18
N ILE A 1122 9.50 12.21 -37.36
CA ILE A 1122 8.58 13.32 -37.58
C ILE A 1122 7.60 12.92 -38.68
N GLU A 1123 6.31 13.00 -38.40
CA GLU A 1123 5.26 12.74 -39.37
C GLU A 1123 4.55 14.03 -39.75
N LEU A 1124 4.61 14.32 -41.05
CA LEU A 1124 4.02 15.49 -41.67
C LEU A 1124 2.90 15.02 -42.59
N THR A 1125 1.74 15.67 -42.50
CA THR A 1125 0.61 15.39 -43.38
C THR A 1125 -0.01 16.67 -43.90
N GLN A 1126 -0.67 16.59 -45.05
CA GLN A 1126 -1.44 17.67 -45.64
C GLN A 1126 -2.67 17.08 -46.34
N SER A 1127 -3.78 17.81 -46.31
CA SER A 1127 -5.05 17.36 -46.89
C SER A 1127 -5.60 18.32 -47.91
N LEU A 1128 -6.21 17.74 -48.95
CA LEU A 1128 -6.97 18.45 -49.96
C LEU A 1128 -8.41 17.95 -49.91
N HIS A 1129 -9.35 18.86 -49.68
CA HIS A 1129 -10.77 18.55 -49.62
C HIS A 1129 -11.40 18.85 -50.98
N ALA A 1130 -12.08 17.87 -51.58
CA ALA A 1130 -12.80 18.10 -52.83
C ALA A 1130 -13.87 19.19 -52.63
N THR A 1131 -13.95 20.15 -53.55
CA THR A 1131 -14.90 21.28 -53.49
C THR A 1131 -16.31 20.89 -53.93
N GLU A 1132 -16.43 19.89 -54.81
CA GLU A 1132 -17.67 19.17 -55.07
C GLU A 1132 -18.03 18.42 -53.78
N ASP A 1133 -19.22 18.67 -53.21
CA ASP A 1133 -19.76 18.29 -51.88
C ASP A 1133 -19.84 16.77 -51.61
N THR A 1134 -18.80 16.04 -52.00
CA THR A 1134 -18.62 14.59 -52.06
C THR A 1134 -18.03 14.03 -50.77
N GLY A 1135 -17.45 14.89 -49.92
CA GLY A 1135 -16.76 14.49 -48.70
C GLY A 1135 -15.40 13.80 -48.91
N LEU A 1136 -14.89 13.74 -50.15
CA LEU A 1136 -13.61 13.11 -50.47
C LEU A 1136 -12.43 13.98 -50.01
N VAL A 1137 -11.47 13.36 -49.32
CA VAL A 1137 -10.25 14.03 -48.82
C VAL A 1137 -9.01 13.31 -49.32
N PHE A 1138 -8.22 13.97 -50.18
CA PHE A 1138 -6.91 13.47 -50.60
C PHE A 1138 -5.85 13.78 -49.53
N ARG A 1139 -4.99 12.80 -49.27
CA ARG A 1139 -3.93 12.90 -48.24
C ARG A 1139 -2.54 12.71 -48.84
N GLY A 1140 -1.65 13.61 -48.47
CA GLY A 1140 -0.21 13.47 -48.71
C GLY A 1140 0.58 13.74 -47.44
N GLY A 1141 1.87 13.44 -47.48
CA GLY A 1141 2.75 13.64 -46.34
C GLY A 1141 4.13 13.04 -46.50
N ALA A 1142 4.96 13.25 -45.48
CA ALA A 1142 6.28 12.65 -45.35
C ALA A 1142 6.58 12.27 -43.90
N SER A 1143 7.17 11.08 -43.71
CA SER A 1143 7.84 10.66 -42.49
C SER A 1143 9.34 10.93 -42.64
N LEU A 1144 9.93 11.65 -41.68
CA LEU A 1144 11.35 11.92 -41.61
C LEU A 1144 11.96 11.13 -40.47
N VAL A 1145 13.01 10.37 -40.76
CA VAL A 1145 13.84 9.67 -39.77
C VAL A 1145 15.15 10.44 -39.64
N ILE A 1146 15.38 11.04 -38.48
CA ILE A 1146 16.54 11.89 -38.20
C ILE A 1146 17.43 11.17 -37.22
N ASP A 1147 18.71 11.01 -37.56
CA ASP A 1147 19.71 10.52 -36.63
C ASP A 1147 20.12 11.66 -35.68
N LEU A 1148 20.00 11.43 -34.37
CA LEU A 1148 20.26 12.43 -33.33
C LEU A 1148 21.76 12.64 -33.06
N VAL A 1149 22.61 11.68 -33.45
CA VAL A 1149 24.07 11.77 -33.35
C VAL A 1149 24.61 12.65 -34.47
N THR A 1150 24.28 12.32 -35.73
CA THR A 1150 24.72 13.08 -36.90
C THR A 1150 23.93 14.38 -37.11
N ARG A 1151 22.71 14.46 -36.55
CA ARG A 1151 21.75 15.58 -36.68
C ARG A 1151 21.38 15.84 -38.14
N SER A 1152 21.21 14.77 -38.90
CA SER A 1152 20.78 14.78 -40.31
C SER A 1152 19.63 13.82 -40.54
N VAL A 1153 18.86 14.07 -41.61
CA VAL A 1153 17.79 13.17 -42.04
C VAL A 1153 18.43 11.93 -42.68
N SER A 1154 18.29 10.78 -42.03
CA SER A 1154 18.73 9.49 -42.56
C SER A 1154 17.78 9.01 -43.65
N TYR A 1155 16.47 9.15 -43.44
CA TYR A 1155 15.45 8.65 -44.36
C TYR A 1155 14.30 9.63 -44.55
N MET A 1156 13.83 9.73 -45.80
CA MET A 1156 12.64 10.47 -46.18
C MET A 1156 11.64 9.53 -46.86
N ILE A 1157 10.51 9.30 -46.21
CA ILE A 1157 9.46 8.40 -46.69
C ILE A 1157 8.24 9.25 -47.02
N ARG A 1158 7.95 9.46 -48.31
CA ARG A 1158 6.94 10.43 -48.75
C ARG A 1158 5.83 9.82 -49.60
N LYS A 1159 4.65 10.40 -49.48
CA LYS A 1159 3.45 10.12 -50.29
C LYS A 1159 2.89 11.45 -50.77
N ARG A 1160 3.08 11.75 -52.05
CA ARG A 1160 2.68 13.03 -52.66
C ARG A 1160 1.20 13.06 -52.95
N PHE A 1161 0.48 14.07 -52.48
CA PHE A 1161 -0.96 14.20 -52.74
C PHE A 1161 -1.31 14.44 -54.22
N ASP A 1162 -0.36 14.95 -55.01
CA ASP A 1162 -0.50 15.26 -56.44
C ASP A 1162 -0.03 14.14 -57.38
N GLN A 1163 0.14 12.92 -56.86
CA GLN A 1163 0.52 11.76 -57.69
C GLN A 1163 -0.71 11.23 -58.47
N PRO A 1164 -0.72 11.30 -59.82
CA PRO A 1164 -1.94 11.00 -60.61
C PRO A 1164 -2.50 9.59 -60.38
N SER A 1165 -1.63 8.58 -60.25
CA SER A 1165 -2.05 7.20 -59.99
C SER A 1165 -2.76 7.03 -58.64
N ARG A 1166 -2.34 7.77 -57.61
CA ARG A 1166 -2.94 7.73 -56.28
C ARG A 1166 -4.30 8.42 -56.27
N VAL A 1167 -4.41 9.56 -56.94
CA VAL A 1167 -5.67 10.30 -57.10
C VAL A 1167 -6.74 9.40 -57.72
N THR A 1168 -6.41 8.72 -58.84
CA THR A 1168 -7.34 7.80 -59.50
C THR A 1168 -7.74 6.62 -58.62
N GLN A 1169 -6.79 5.99 -57.91
CA GLN A 1169 -7.08 4.86 -57.02
C GLN A 1169 -7.99 5.26 -55.86
N GLN A 1170 -7.71 6.41 -55.24
CA GLN A 1170 -8.49 6.89 -54.10
C GLN A 1170 -9.91 7.29 -54.51
N GLN A 1171 -10.09 7.86 -55.71
CA GLN A 1171 -11.42 8.12 -56.28
C GLN A 1171 -12.20 6.85 -56.57
N ALA A 1172 -11.57 5.85 -57.20
CA ALA A 1172 -12.22 4.58 -57.51
C ALA A 1172 -12.67 3.85 -56.23
N LEU A 1173 -11.81 3.82 -55.20
CA LEU A 1173 -12.15 3.23 -53.91
C LEU A 1173 -13.27 4.01 -53.21
N TRP A 1174 -13.22 5.35 -53.22
CA TRP A 1174 -14.30 6.17 -52.65
C TRP A 1174 -15.64 5.91 -53.35
N GLN A 1175 -15.66 5.83 -54.67
CA GLN A 1175 -16.87 5.52 -55.44
C GLN A 1175 -17.43 4.13 -55.09
N GLN A 1176 -16.57 3.12 -54.96
CA GLN A 1176 -16.97 1.79 -54.50
C GLN A 1176 -17.58 1.83 -53.09
N LEU A 1177 -16.92 2.53 -52.16
CA LEU A 1177 -17.42 2.68 -50.79
C LEU A 1177 -18.75 3.43 -50.72
N VAL A 1178 -18.99 4.41 -51.60
CA VAL A 1178 -20.29 5.10 -51.69
C VAL A 1178 -21.37 4.20 -52.29
N GLN A 1179 -21.04 3.40 -53.30
CA GLN A 1179 -21.97 2.46 -53.96
C GLN A 1179 -22.40 1.32 -53.03
N ASP A 1180 -21.46 0.62 -52.40
CA ASP A 1180 -21.72 -0.52 -51.49
C ASP A 1180 -22.52 -0.12 -50.24
N ARG A 1181 -22.58 1.18 -49.92
CA ARG A 1181 -23.22 1.73 -48.71
C ARG A 1181 -24.58 2.35 -48.95
N SER A 1182 -25.01 2.51 -50.21
CA SER A 1182 -26.39 2.88 -50.54
C SER A 1182 -27.42 1.80 -50.15
N ASP A 1183 -26.95 0.57 -49.88
CA ASP A 1183 -27.75 -0.60 -49.52
C ASP A 1183 -27.85 -0.89 -48.01
N ASN A 1184 -27.17 -0.15 -47.11
CA ASN A 1184 -27.17 -0.40 -45.65
C ASN A 1184 -27.49 0.85 -44.79
N TYR A 1185 -28.39 0.69 -43.82
CA TYR A 1185 -29.13 1.73 -43.07
C TYR A 1185 -28.33 2.72 -42.17
N ASN A 1186 -27.00 2.75 -42.20
CA ASN A 1186 -26.17 3.68 -41.41
C ASN A 1186 -25.34 4.56 -42.34
N GLY A 1187 -25.68 5.84 -42.47
CA GLY A 1187 -25.02 6.80 -43.35
C GLY A 1187 -23.50 6.95 -43.12
N VAL A 1188 -22.84 7.63 -44.07
CA VAL A 1188 -21.37 7.79 -44.21
C VAL A 1188 -20.64 8.13 -42.90
N GLY A 1189 -21.27 8.89 -41.98
CA GLY A 1189 -20.68 9.29 -40.70
C GLY A 1189 -20.42 8.15 -39.69
N GLY A 1190 -21.25 7.11 -39.66
CA GLY A 1190 -21.13 6.01 -38.68
C GLY A 1190 -20.04 4.98 -39.01
N ALA A 1191 -19.73 4.81 -40.29
CA ALA A 1191 -18.66 3.90 -40.74
C ALA A 1191 -17.25 4.50 -40.59
N VAL A 1192 -17.16 5.84 -40.57
CA VAL A 1192 -15.90 6.56 -40.28
C VAL A 1192 -15.60 6.58 -38.78
N SER A 1193 -16.65 6.65 -37.94
CA SER A 1193 -16.47 6.64 -36.48
C SER A 1193 -16.08 5.27 -35.93
N GLU A 1194 -16.69 4.19 -36.44
CA GLU A 1194 -16.50 2.81 -35.96
C GLU A 1194 -16.14 1.81 -37.10
N PRO A 1195 -14.97 1.96 -37.76
CA PRO A 1195 -14.60 1.15 -38.92
C PRO A 1195 -14.47 -0.35 -38.59
N PHE A 1196 -13.92 -0.68 -37.42
CA PHE A 1196 -13.67 -2.07 -37.00
C PHE A 1196 -14.95 -2.83 -36.62
N ALA A 1197 -15.96 -2.13 -36.07
CA ALA A 1197 -17.25 -2.75 -35.74
C ALA A 1197 -17.95 -3.35 -36.98
N LEU A 1198 -17.81 -2.68 -38.13
CA LEU A 1198 -18.37 -3.12 -39.41
C LEU A 1198 -17.52 -4.22 -40.06
N LEU A 1199 -16.19 -4.06 -40.05
CA LEU A 1199 -15.25 -5.07 -40.57
C LEU A 1199 -15.46 -6.43 -39.88
N HIS A 1200 -15.68 -6.44 -38.56
CA HIS A 1200 -15.84 -7.69 -37.80
C HIS A 1200 -17.31 -8.18 -37.75
N GLY A 1201 -18.27 -7.33 -38.12
CA GLY A 1201 -19.71 -7.66 -38.10
C GLY A 1201 -20.25 -8.29 -39.40
N LEU A 1202 -19.55 -8.14 -40.53
CA LEU A 1202 -20.02 -8.60 -41.85
C LEU A 1202 -19.90 -10.12 -42.07
N HIS A 1203 -19.13 -10.84 -41.26
CA HIS A 1203 -18.91 -12.28 -41.41
C HIS A 1203 -19.90 -13.17 -40.62
N GLY A 1204 -20.72 -12.61 -39.72
CA GLY A 1204 -21.78 -13.37 -39.03
C GLY A 1204 -23.01 -13.68 -39.92
N GLY A 1205 -23.08 -13.11 -41.13
CA GLY A 1205 -24.24 -13.16 -42.03
C GLY A 1205 -24.07 -13.89 -43.36
N ARG A 1206 -22.87 -14.39 -43.71
CA ARG A 1206 -22.67 -15.20 -44.92
C ARG A 1206 -21.83 -16.45 -44.58
N VAL A 1207 -22.42 -17.59 -44.93
CA VAL A 1207 -21.99 -19.01 -44.80
C VAL A 1207 -22.50 -19.73 -43.56
#